data_AF-A0A9P9ESP0-F1
#
_entry.id   AF-A0A9P9ESP0-F1
#
_cell.length_a   1.000
_cell.length_b   1.000
_cell.length_c   1.000
_cell.angle_alpha   90.00
_cell.angle_beta   90.00
_cell.angle_gamma   90.00
#
_symmetry.space_group_name_H-M   'P 1'
#
loop_
_entity.id
_entity.type
_entity.pdbx_description
1 polymer ?
#
loop_
_entity_poly.entity_id
_entity_poly.type
_entity_poly.pdbx_seq_one_letter_code
_entity_poly.pdbx_strand_id
1 'polypeptide(L)'
;RPSLGQVASLGSLYDAKSDAFVPLSLVDKTLPQGAVKTTRDMSTKFKYSETDSFKHKFGAFGVDAELGASFLAGLVEVTGSARYLSEIRTSELLMQSSLRCSITTVHEKFDFAVGDPDLGLVVDVSHSRVATHVVAGITWGASCVIAAKRPVTSSDDRNQIADMMAVQLNCLQCAAIGAQAPSYTGGEPVDRSLEVTVYSDVPSDDGFEPTDLKNAKTFLMNMPKYIASTNNGKGIPLLYTLVPLSTLRHVRGLNVNKDIVPERISLACLIKSINLFDQLQAFQRQMYDYHRRIRAHPAAIPPQHLQNVIIVLETMDASECEFKANFADALKDVRARRAVSSRLWDFLDEMQNRILSAKYSQSFTSFGGKMDLVDLAIKKGARYVGKNGPNLDTVLLENNHDDAYIMYLTNDLPGGPDAWREAKAELSELLHDGPQNSMVIVVDCEATHELPGKVRFIQMRKGQVIIEDVVEHRKSLMSSCIMRYNTAALDRDMTSKPLQRRALNIPCPWEPCADGAPQSWICSVCYCMVEYAHVDKHLYCECGACPFDQWEYRCKDPKHGRSWVKYDGTKLLPLLKSLEPCEELNILILGETGVGKSTWINAFINFLTYGSLQEALSVDTVKWKTLCSFQTQVVEQGRFIQKQVTIGTSTSENEDPSGQLATRETMVDEVSIGNVRVRLIDTTSLGDTRGVDQDKKNIAEVLSVLQNYNCPHNFLFLLKPNESHLTASSRFCIEQLLTHLNRTATGNIAFGFTNTRGSNFKPGDTFAPLEKLLRQHEGAKVDLHEQNVYCFDSESFRFLAAHKKGIDMGFPEVNARSWERSVAECKRLVKHFQEI
;
A
#
# COMPACT_ATOMS: atom_id res chain seq x y z
N ARG A 1 19.55 46.39 -19.36
CA ARG A 1 18.19 45.81 -19.32
C ARG A 1 17.92 45.06 -20.62
N PRO A 2 17.58 43.75 -20.61
CA PRO A 2 17.11 43.05 -21.80
C PRO A 2 15.92 43.76 -22.47
N SER A 3 15.80 43.67 -23.79
CA SER A 3 14.68 44.27 -24.53
C SER A 3 13.38 43.51 -24.33
N LEU A 4 13.47 42.18 -24.25
CA LEU A 4 12.34 41.24 -24.19
C LEU A 4 11.33 41.45 -25.34
N GLY A 5 11.81 41.91 -26.49
CA GLY A 5 10.99 42.20 -27.66
C GLY A 5 10.34 43.59 -27.67
N GLN A 6 10.52 44.39 -26.60
CA GLN A 6 10.10 45.79 -26.59
C GLN A 6 11.02 46.64 -27.48
N VAL A 7 10.41 47.52 -28.27
CA VAL A 7 11.10 48.39 -29.23
C VAL A 7 11.19 49.80 -28.66
N ALA A 8 12.41 50.33 -28.58
CA ALA A 8 12.73 51.68 -28.19
C ALA A 8 13.92 52.19 -29.00
N SER A 9 14.01 53.50 -29.16
CA SER A 9 15.10 54.17 -29.88
C SER A 9 16.09 54.80 -28.91
N LEU A 10 17.28 55.16 -29.40
CA LEU A 10 18.20 55.99 -28.63
C LEU A 10 17.51 57.31 -28.27
N GLY A 11 17.66 57.73 -27.02
CA GLY A 11 16.98 58.90 -26.47
C GLY A 11 15.56 58.66 -25.96
N SER A 12 14.94 57.50 -26.20
CA SER A 12 13.64 57.17 -25.60
C SER A 12 13.71 57.21 -24.07
N LEU A 13 12.67 57.77 -23.45
CA LEU A 13 12.56 57.87 -22.00
C LEU A 13 11.96 56.58 -21.39
N TYR A 14 12.39 56.24 -20.18
CA TYR A 14 11.99 55.02 -19.47
C TYR A 14 11.61 55.32 -18.03
N ASP A 15 10.51 54.73 -17.55
CA ASP A 15 10.08 54.79 -16.16
C ASP A 15 10.38 53.46 -15.45
N ALA A 16 11.47 53.44 -14.68
CA ALA A 16 11.84 52.31 -13.82
C ALA A 16 10.86 52.00 -12.67
N LYS A 17 9.89 52.88 -12.35
CA LYS A 17 8.86 52.56 -11.34
C LYS A 17 7.84 51.57 -11.88
N SER A 18 7.46 51.73 -13.15
CA SER A 18 6.49 50.89 -13.86
C SER A 18 7.13 49.90 -14.85
N ASP A 19 8.45 49.99 -15.05
CA ASP A 19 9.23 49.25 -16.06
C ASP A 19 8.74 49.41 -17.50
N ALA A 20 8.27 50.61 -17.84
CA ALA A 20 7.70 50.96 -19.14
C ALA A 20 8.50 52.06 -19.87
N PHE A 21 8.53 51.99 -21.20
CA PHE A 21 8.97 53.12 -22.03
C PHE A 21 7.88 54.18 -22.07
N VAL A 22 8.28 55.44 -21.92
CA VAL A 22 7.39 56.60 -21.98
C VAL A 22 7.30 57.06 -23.44
N PRO A 23 6.14 57.52 -23.93
CA PRO A 23 6.00 58.06 -25.29
C PRO A 23 6.62 59.47 -25.43
N LEU A 24 7.83 59.65 -24.91
CA LEU A 24 8.64 60.86 -24.96
C LEU A 24 10.11 60.48 -25.24
N SER A 25 10.84 61.37 -25.88
CA SER A 25 12.26 61.18 -26.23
C SER A 25 13.04 62.42 -25.81
N LEU A 26 14.28 62.22 -25.34
CA LEU A 26 15.22 63.28 -25.00
C LEU A 26 15.73 64.02 -26.25
N VAL A 27 15.66 63.37 -27.42
CA VAL A 27 16.17 63.85 -28.71
C VAL A 27 15.06 63.86 -29.76
N ASP A 28 15.13 64.78 -30.72
CA ASP A 28 14.25 64.79 -31.89
C ASP A 28 14.41 63.50 -32.73
N LYS A 29 13.48 63.23 -33.65
CA LYS A 29 13.46 62.02 -34.49
C LYS A 29 14.72 61.81 -35.33
N THR A 30 15.52 62.86 -35.57
CA THR A 30 16.79 62.79 -36.30
C THR A 30 17.97 63.13 -35.41
N LEU A 31 18.79 62.13 -35.09
CA LEU A 31 20.05 62.32 -34.37
C LEU A 31 21.11 62.96 -35.28
N PRO A 32 21.87 63.96 -34.79
CA PRO A 32 22.96 64.57 -35.56
C PRO A 32 24.05 63.56 -35.97
N GLN A 33 24.69 63.78 -37.13
CA GLN A 33 25.79 62.94 -37.58
C GLN A 33 26.93 62.95 -36.56
N GLY A 34 27.37 61.76 -36.13
CA GLY A 34 28.44 61.60 -35.13
C GLY A 34 27.98 61.53 -33.67
N ALA A 35 26.69 61.77 -33.36
CA ALA A 35 26.15 61.64 -32.00
C ALA A 35 25.99 60.18 -31.52
N VAL A 36 26.03 59.22 -32.46
CA VAL A 36 25.93 57.79 -32.18
C VAL A 36 27.23 57.11 -32.57
N LYS A 37 27.88 56.47 -31.60
CA LYS A 37 29.01 55.59 -31.83
C LYS A 37 28.50 54.17 -32.11
N THR A 38 28.78 53.68 -33.30
CA THR A 38 28.42 52.31 -33.71
C THR A 38 29.65 51.41 -33.72
N THR A 39 29.59 50.30 -33.00
CA THR A 39 30.64 49.26 -32.96
C THR A 39 30.05 47.96 -33.47
N ARG A 40 30.65 47.32 -34.47
CA ARG A 40 30.23 45.98 -34.92
C ARG A 40 30.82 44.91 -33.98
N ASP A 41 29.97 43.99 -33.51
CA ASP A 41 30.35 42.82 -32.72
C ASP A 41 29.52 41.63 -33.21
N MET A 42 30.13 40.74 -33.98
CA MET A 42 29.49 39.51 -34.48
C MET A 42 29.80 38.37 -33.52
N SER A 43 29.00 38.23 -32.46
CA SER A 43 29.19 37.21 -31.43
C SER A 43 27.96 36.34 -31.23
N THR A 44 28.14 35.02 -31.18
CA THR A 44 27.06 34.05 -30.92
C THR A 44 27.25 33.44 -29.53
N LYS A 45 26.18 33.41 -28.73
CA LYS A 45 26.17 32.84 -27.38
C LYS A 45 25.06 31.82 -27.26
N PHE A 46 25.38 30.67 -26.66
CA PHE A 46 24.43 29.62 -26.34
C PHE A 46 24.26 29.52 -24.83
N LYS A 47 23.03 29.25 -24.38
CA LYS A 47 22.73 28.90 -23.00
C LYS A 47 21.74 27.74 -22.96
N TYR A 48 22.18 26.63 -22.40
CA TYR A 48 21.33 25.49 -22.09
C TYR A 48 20.66 25.67 -20.73
N SER A 49 19.41 25.22 -20.60
CA SER A 49 18.70 25.09 -19.34
C SER A 49 17.95 23.77 -19.31
N GLU A 50 18.22 22.97 -18.29
CA GLU A 50 17.54 21.69 -18.03
C GLU A 50 16.16 21.90 -17.37
N THR A 51 15.91 23.09 -16.81
CA THR A 51 14.67 23.42 -16.12
C THR A 51 13.97 24.62 -16.75
N ASP A 52 12.67 24.75 -16.48
CA ASP A 52 11.79 25.81 -16.95
C ASP A 52 11.41 26.82 -15.85
N SER A 53 12.08 26.79 -14.69
CA SER A 53 11.81 27.73 -13.59
C SER A 53 12.14 29.18 -13.97
N PHE A 54 11.43 30.14 -13.38
CA PHE A 54 11.67 31.56 -13.64
C PHE A 54 13.10 31.98 -13.37
N LYS A 55 13.71 31.50 -12.28
CA LYS A 55 15.12 31.78 -11.99
C LYS A 55 16.04 31.40 -13.14
N HIS A 56 15.87 30.20 -13.71
CA HIS A 56 16.70 29.71 -14.82
C HIS A 56 16.37 30.41 -16.13
N LYS A 57 15.09 30.63 -16.43
CA LYS A 57 14.64 31.40 -17.58
C LYS A 57 15.19 32.83 -17.56
N PHE A 58 15.09 33.53 -16.43
CA PHE A 58 15.63 34.87 -16.26
C PHE A 58 17.16 34.88 -16.39
N GLY A 59 17.86 33.92 -15.80
CA GLY A 59 19.30 33.74 -15.99
C GLY A 59 19.71 33.51 -17.46
N ALA A 60 18.92 32.73 -18.21
CA ALA A 60 19.12 32.52 -19.64
C ALA A 60 18.94 33.82 -20.43
N PHE A 61 17.91 34.61 -20.11
CA PHE A 61 17.64 35.89 -20.76
C PHE A 61 18.51 37.07 -20.30
N GLY A 62 19.24 36.92 -19.19
CA GLY A 62 19.97 38.02 -18.55
C GLY A 62 19.03 39.03 -17.87
N VAL A 63 17.85 38.57 -17.46
CA VAL A 63 16.88 39.31 -16.67
C VAL A 63 17.34 39.29 -15.22
N ASP A 64 17.53 40.47 -14.63
CA ASP A 64 17.87 40.60 -13.22
C ASP A 64 16.62 40.49 -12.33
N ALA A 65 16.81 40.51 -11.01
CA ALA A 65 15.72 40.31 -10.07
C ALA A 65 14.68 41.45 -10.10
N GLU A 66 15.09 42.68 -10.44
CA GLU A 66 14.18 43.84 -10.56
C GLU A 66 13.26 43.69 -11.77
N LEU A 67 13.83 43.43 -12.95
CA LEU A 67 13.05 43.20 -14.15
C LEU A 67 12.25 41.89 -14.07
N GLY A 68 12.79 40.88 -13.40
CA GLY A 68 12.11 39.61 -13.13
C GLY A 68 10.86 39.80 -12.28
N ALA A 69 10.92 40.60 -11.21
CA ALA A 69 9.75 40.96 -10.42
C ALA A 69 8.70 41.69 -11.26
N SER A 70 9.12 42.59 -12.15
CA SER A 70 8.20 43.32 -13.04
C SER A 70 7.54 42.43 -14.07
N PHE A 71 8.28 41.45 -14.61
CA PHE A 71 7.71 40.42 -15.47
C PHE A 71 6.65 39.60 -14.72
N LEU A 72 6.97 39.13 -13.50
CA LEU A 72 6.04 38.36 -12.67
C LEU A 72 4.79 39.15 -12.28
N ALA A 73 4.94 40.47 -12.05
CA ALA A 73 3.85 41.41 -11.83
C ALA A 73 3.02 41.71 -13.10
N GLY A 74 3.41 41.22 -14.28
CA GLY A 74 2.73 41.53 -15.55
C GLY A 74 2.92 42.96 -16.04
N LEU A 75 3.97 43.65 -15.59
CA LEU A 75 4.30 45.02 -16.00
C LEU A 75 5.07 45.09 -17.32
N VAL A 76 5.64 43.97 -17.74
CA VAL A 76 6.47 43.87 -18.94
C VAL A 76 5.80 42.95 -19.95
N GLU A 77 5.42 43.50 -21.09
CA GLU A 77 4.97 42.73 -22.24
C GLU A 77 6.18 42.11 -22.96
N VAL A 78 6.06 40.85 -23.35
CA VAL A 78 7.13 40.09 -24.01
C VAL A 78 6.71 39.63 -25.40
N THR A 79 7.61 39.75 -26.37
CA THR A 79 7.39 39.32 -27.76
C THR A 79 8.61 38.56 -28.32
N GLY A 80 8.50 38.03 -29.53
CA GLY A 80 9.58 37.29 -30.18
C GLY A 80 10.02 36.05 -29.39
N SER A 81 11.32 35.90 -29.19
CA SER A 81 11.93 34.82 -28.40
C SER A 81 11.59 34.91 -26.90
N ALA A 82 11.33 36.11 -26.38
CA ALA A 82 10.98 36.31 -24.97
C ALA A 82 9.59 35.78 -24.60
N ARG A 83 8.75 35.43 -25.59
CA ARG A 83 7.49 34.67 -25.36
C ARG A 83 7.73 33.38 -24.56
N TYR A 84 8.91 32.76 -24.67
CA TYR A 84 9.28 31.60 -23.87
C TYR A 84 9.26 31.85 -22.34
N LEU A 85 9.48 33.10 -21.91
CA LEU A 85 9.38 33.44 -20.47
C LEU A 85 7.96 33.21 -19.94
N SER A 86 6.95 33.40 -20.77
CA SER A 86 5.53 33.20 -20.45
C SER A 86 5.05 31.76 -20.64
N GLU A 87 5.87 30.89 -21.25
CA GLU A 87 5.54 29.48 -21.44
C GLU A 87 5.51 28.76 -20.09
N ILE A 88 4.34 28.32 -19.62
CA ILE A 88 4.24 27.59 -18.35
C ILE A 88 3.84 26.16 -18.67
N ARG A 89 4.65 25.22 -18.19
CA ARG A 89 4.35 23.80 -18.27
C ARG A 89 3.06 23.49 -17.52
N THR A 90 2.21 22.62 -18.08
CA THR A 90 0.91 22.31 -17.50
C THR A 90 0.90 21.09 -16.56
N SER A 91 2.04 20.38 -16.43
CA SER A 91 2.13 19.07 -15.76
C SER A 91 3.54 18.79 -15.25
N GLU A 92 3.68 18.21 -14.06
CA GLU A 92 4.94 17.64 -13.54
C GLU A 92 5.33 16.30 -14.20
N LEU A 93 4.43 15.73 -15.02
CA LEU A 93 4.67 14.55 -15.86
C LEU A 93 5.16 14.93 -17.26
N LEU A 94 5.64 16.15 -17.45
CA LEU A 94 6.27 16.61 -18.69
C LEU A 94 7.67 17.12 -18.34
N MET A 95 8.72 16.58 -18.92
CA MET A 95 10.07 17.17 -18.82
C MET A 95 10.25 18.22 -19.91
N GLN A 96 10.95 19.30 -19.57
CA GLN A 96 11.21 20.39 -20.50
C GLN A 96 12.63 20.91 -20.32
N SER A 97 13.37 20.99 -21.42
CA SER A 97 14.67 21.65 -21.49
C SER A 97 14.68 22.68 -22.61
N SER A 98 15.66 23.58 -22.60
CA SER A 98 15.74 24.64 -23.61
C SER A 98 17.17 25.01 -23.97
N LEU A 99 17.36 25.39 -25.23
CA LEU A 99 18.58 25.99 -25.74
C LEU A 99 18.26 27.38 -26.27
N ARG A 100 18.86 28.40 -25.65
CA ARG A 100 18.82 29.77 -26.15
C ARG A 100 20.05 30.05 -26.99
N CYS A 101 19.85 30.49 -28.22
CA CYS A 101 20.89 31.08 -29.07
C CYS A 101 20.67 32.59 -29.14
N SER A 102 21.74 33.37 -28.95
CA SER A 102 21.72 34.84 -29.08
C SER A 102 22.88 35.26 -29.96
N ILE A 103 22.57 35.89 -31.10
CA ILE A 103 23.56 36.46 -32.01
C ILE A 103 23.53 37.98 -31.84
N THR A 104 24.64 38.55 -31.41
CA THR A 104 24.87 40.00 -31.39
C THR A 104 25.49 40.41 -32.72
N THR A 105 25.13 41.59 -33.22
CA THR A 105 25.68 42.13 -34.48
C THR A 105 26.35 43.49 -34.28
N VAL A 106 25.70 44.40 -33.56
CA VAL A 106 26.08 45.81 -33.49
C VAL A 106 25.73 46.38 -32.12
N HIS A 107 26.60 47.21 -31.58
CA HIS A 107 26.32 48.09 -30.47
C HIS A 107 26.24 49.53 -30.95
N GLU A 108 25.18 50.22 -30.57
CA GLU A 108 25.03 51.66 -30.76
C GLU A 108 24.99 52.33 -29.40
N LYS A 109 25.82 53.36 -29.23
CA LYS A 109 25.86 54.14 -27.99
C LYS A 109 25.72 55.61 -28.33
N PHE A 110 24.80 56.26 -27.64
CA PHE A 110 24.64 57.70 -27.68
C PHE A 110 25.77 58.37 -26.90
N ASP A 111 26.51 59.24 -27.57
CA ASP A 111 27.60 59.99 -26.95
C ASP A 111 27.09 61.32 -26.42
N PHE A 112 26.83 61.35 -25.11
CA PHE A 112 26.40 62.57 -24.43
C PHE A 112 27.50 63.65 -24.37
N ALA A 113 28.74 63.39 -24.81
CA ALA A 113 29.85 64.34 -24.78
C ALA A 113 30.09 65.07 -26.11
N VAL A 114 29.53 64.59 -27.25
CA VAL A 114 29.65 65.29 -28.53
C VAL A 114 28.90 66.63 -28.44
N GLY A 115 29.68 67.70 -28.31
CA GLY A 115 29.25 69.05 -27.98
C GLY A 115 28.73 69.81 -29.19
N ASP A 116 27.58 69.41 -29.72
CA ASP A 116 26.80 70.32 -30.58
C ASP A 116 25.85 71.13 -29.69
N PRO A 117 25.94 72.48 -29.64
CA PRO A 117 24.94 73.32 -28.98
C PRO A 117 23.55 73.21 -29.63
N ASP A 118 23.45 72.74 -30.88
CA ASP A 118 22.19 72.47 -31.60
C ASP A 118 21.72 71.00 -31.49
N LEU A 119 22.26 70.22 -30.54
CA LEU A 119 21.63 68.95 -30.17
C LEU A 119 20.26 69.30 -29.59
N GLY A 120 19.24 69.29 -30.44
CA GLY A 120 17.85 69.63 -30.12
C GLY A 120 17.32 68.73 -29.03
N LEU A 121 17.66 69.05 -27.78
CA LEU A 121 17.05 68.53 -26.57
C LEU A 121 15.66 69.16 -26.54
N VAL A 122 14.75 68.58 -27.33
CA VAL A 122 13.42 69.15 -27.61
C VAL A 122 12.55 69.19 -26.35
N VAL A 123 12.82 68.30 -25.38
CA VAL A 123 11.95 68.11 -24.24
C VAL A 123 12.56 68.72 -22.99
N ASP A 124 11.90 69.75 -22.47
CA ASP A 124 12.02 70.09 -21.06
C ASP A 124 11.49 68.91 -20.22
N VAL A 125 12.43 68.05 -19.81
CA VAL A 125 12.14 66.83 -19.05
C VAL A 125 11.53 67.17 -17.68
N SER A 126 11.53 68.45 -17.27
CA SER A 126 10.80 68.94 -16.09
C SER A 126 9.30 68.63 -16.13
N HIS A 127 8.68 68.59 -17.32
CA HIS A 127 7.27 68.26 -17.50
C HIS A 127 7.00 66.75 -17.46
N SER A 128 8.00 65.91 -17.71
CA SER A 128 7.89 64.46 -17.55
C SER A 128 7.94 64.10 -16.06
N ARG A 129 6.79 64.00 -15.41
CA ARG A 129 6.66 63.61 -14.00
C ARG A 129 6.94 62.11 -13.75
N VAL A 130 7.12 61.32 -14.80
CA VAL A 130 7.19 59.84 -14.71
C VAL A 130 8.55 59.25 -15.11
N ALA A 131 9.22 59.75 -16.15
CA ALA A 131 10.46 59.15 -16.65
C ALA A 131 11.63 59.26 -15.67
N THR A 132 12.37 58.16 -15.48
CA THR A 132 13.53 58.06 -14.56
C THR A 132 14.86 57.88 -15.29
N HIS A 133 14.85 57.28 -16.48
CA HIS A 133 16.04 56.97 -17.27
C HIS A 133 15.84 57.36 -18.75
N VAL A 134 16.96 57.41 -19.49
CA VAL A 134 16.97 57.49 -20.96
C VAL A 134 17.73 56.30 -21.56
N VAL A 135 17.31 55.86 -22.74
CA VAL A 135 18.06 54.88 -23.55
C VAL A 135 19.31 55.53 -24.13
N ALA A 136 20.45 55.17 -23.57
CA ALA A 136 21.77 55.65 -23.96
C ALA A 136 22.52 54.70 -24.91
N GLY A 137 22.05 53.47 -25.05
CA GLY A 137 22.69 52.50 -25.92
C GLY A 137 21.78 51.32 -26.23
N ILE A 138 21.97 50.74 -27.40
CA ILE A 138 21.24 49.58 -27.88
C ILE A 138 22.25 48.56 -28.39
N THR A 139 22.16 47.33 -27.88
CA THR A 139 22.80 46.17 -28.49
C THR A 139 21.79 45.49 -29.40
N TRP A 140 22.15 45.35 -30.66
CA TRP A 140 21.33 44.78 -31.73
C TRP A 140 21.74 43.33 -32.04
N GLY A 141 20.77 42.56 -32.54
CA GLY A 141 20.97 41.18 -32.95
C GLY A 141 19.65 40.43 -33.06
N ALA A 142 19.66 39.12 -32.81
CA ALA A 142 18.45 38.34 -32.60
C ALA A 142 18.72 37.16 -31.68
N SER A 143 17.68 36.70 -31.00
CA SER A 143 17.69 35.47 -30.21
C SER A 143 16.62 34.50 -30.72
N CYS A 144 16.87 33.21 -30.47
CA CYS A 144 15.83 32.20 -30.50
C CYS A 144 15.98 31.27 -29.29
N VAL A 145 14.86 30.69 -28.85
CA VAL A 145 14.81 29.63 -27.85
C VAL A 145 14.20 28.40 -28.50
N ILE A 146 14.92 27.29 -28.42
CA ILE A 146 14.42 25.97 -28.81
C ILE A 146 14.04 25.27 -27.51
N ALA A 147 12.75 25.08 -27.28
CA ALA A 147 12.22 24.34 -26.14
C ALA A 147 11.90 22.92 -26.59
N ALA A 148 12.39 21.94 -25.84
CA ALA A 148 12.12 20.52 -26.06
C ALA A 148 11.28 20.00 -24.90
N LYS A 149 10.20 19.28 -25.19
CA LYS A 149 9.25 18.73 -24.23
C LYS A 149 9.12 17.22 -24.42
N ARG A 150 9.04 16.48 -23.31
CA ARG A 150 8.91 15.02 -23.33
C ARG A 150 7.98 14.55 -22.20
N PRO A 151 6.84 13.91 -22.49
CA PRO A 151 6.01 13.29 -21.45
C PRO A 151 6.79 12.19 -20.74
N VAL A 152 6.61 12.07 -19.42
CA VAL A 152 7.26 11.04 -18.58
C VAL A 152 6.24 10.25 -17.79
N THR A 153 6.54 8.97 -17.63
CA THR A 153 5.78 7.99 -16.86
C THR A 153 6.54 7.59 -15.60
N SER A 154 5.89 6.81 -14.71
CA SER A 154 6.52 6.33 -13.49
C SER A 154 7.64 5.29 -13.72
N SER A 155 7.69 4.67 -14.90
CA SER A 155 8.77 3.74 -15.27
C SER A 155 9.99 4.41 -15.89
N ASP A 156 9.88 5.69 -16.21
CA ASP A 156 10.95 6.41 -16.90
C ASP A 156 12.03 6.90 -15.92
N ASP A 157 13.30 6.70 -16.29
CA ASP A 157 14.43 7.32 -15.59
C ASP A 157 14.58 8.78 -16.04
N ARG A 158 14.13 9.70 -15.20
CA ARG A 158 14.18 11.15 -15.47
C ARG A 158 15.60 11.64 -15.75
N ASN A 159 16.63 11.05 -15.13
CA ASN A 159 18.01 11.48 -15.36
C ASN A 159 18.49 11.07 -16.76
N GLN A 160 18.18 9.84 -17.19
CA GLN A 160 18.49 9.40 -18.56
C GLN A 160 17.78 10.24 -19.62
N ILE A 161 16.52 10.61 -19.37
CA ILE A 161 15.78 11.50 -20.27
C ILE A 161 16.40 12.90 -20.30
N ALA A 162 16.76 13.46 -19.14
CA ALA A 162 17.44 14.75 -19.07
C ALA A 162 18.77 14.75 -19.85
N ASP A 163 19.60 13.72 -19.66
CA ASP A 163 20.87 13.54 -20.37
C ASP A 163 20.66 13.45 -21.88
N MET A 164 19.68 12.66 -22.32
CA MET A 164 19.31 12.55 -23.74
C MET A 164 18.89 13.91 -24.33
N MET A 165 18.01 14.66 -23.64
CA MET A 165 17.57 15.97 -24.10
C MET A 165 18.74 16.97 -24.17
N ALA A 166 19.64 16.93 -23.19
CA ALA A 166 20.84 17.77 -23.15
C ALA A 166 21.75 17.48 -24.36
N VAL A 167 21.99 16.20 -24.68
CA VAL A 167 22.79 15.79 -25.84
C VAL A 167 22.15 16.27 -27.14
N GLN A 168 20.85 16.03 -27.33
CA GLN A 168 20.15 16.42 -28.57
C GLN A 168 20.18 17.94 -28.79
N LEU A 169 19.96 18.74 -27.74
CA LEU A 169 20.06 20.20 -27.84
C LEU A 169 21.50 20.68 -28.06
N ASN A 170 22.50 20.07 -27.41
CA ASN A 170 23.91 20.40 -27.65
C ASN A 170 24.36 20.08 -29.08
N CYS A 171 23.81 19.03 -29.72
CA CYS A 171 24.07 18.76 -31.13
C CYS A 171 23.58 19.90 -32.05
N LEU A 172 22.47 20.57 -31.70
CA LEU A 172 22.01 21.76 -32.43
C LEU A 172 23.02 22.91 -32.30
N GLN A 173 23.56 23.13 -31.09
CA GLN A 173 24.61 24.11 -30.87
C GLN A 173 25.85 23.81 -31.72
N CYS A 174 26.35 22.57 -31.72
CA CYS A 174 27.51 22.17 -32.52
C CYS A 174 27.28 22.42 -34.02
N ALA A 175 26.10 22.06 -34.53
CA ALA A 175 25.74 22.28 -35.92
C ALA A 175 25.72 23.78 -36.30
N ALA A 176 25.20 24.63 -35.41
CA ALA A 176 25.09 26.06 -35.64
C ALA A 176 26.45 26.77 -35.72
N ILE A 177 27.47 26.25 -35.02
CA ILE A 177 28.83 26.81 -35.02
C ILE A 177 29.82 26.02 -35.89
N GLY A 178 29.37 24.98 -36.59
CA GLY A 178 30.23 24.13 -37.42
C GLY A 178 31.24 23.28 -36.63
N ALA A 179 30.95 22.97 -35.36
CA ALA A 179 31.78 22.10 -34.52
C ALA A 179 31.40 20.62 -34.67
N GLN A 180 32.34 19.71 -34.38
CA GLN A 180 32.03 18.28 -34.29
C GLN A 180 31.07 18.02 -33.12
N ALA A 181 30.01 17.25 -33.39
CA ALA A 181 29.09 16.80 -32.35
C ALA A 181 29.82 15.82 -31.39
N PRO A 182 29.44 15.79 -30.10
CA PRO A 182 29.99 14.81 -29.17
C PRO A 182 29.73 13.38 -29.67
N SER A 183 30.78 12.55 -29.75
CA SER A 183 30.69 11.16 -30.20
C SER A 183 30.00 10.29 -29.14
N TYR A 184 28.89 9.64 -29.49
CA TYR A 184 28.26 8.61 -28.67
C TYR A 184 28.42 7.23 -29.30
N THR A 185 28.75 6.25 -28.45
CA THR A 185 28.77 4.82 -28.74
C THR A 185 27.33 4.29 -28.75
N GLY A 186 26.65 4.43 -29.88
CA GLY A 186 25.26 4.04 -30.08
C GLY A 186 24.58 5.12 -30.90
N GLY A 187 24.34 4.85 -32.18
CA GLY A 187 23.87 5.84 -33.16
C GLY A 187 22.66 6.65 -32.68
N GLU A 188 22.49 7.87 -33.21
CA GLU A 188 21.47 8.86 -32.82
C GLU A 188 20.09 8.22 -32.55
N PRO A 189 19.70 7.97 -31.29
CA PRO A 189 18.33 7.65 -30.97
C PRO A 189 17.60 8.98 -30.96
N VAL A 190 17.07 9.39 -32.12
CA VAL A 190 16.08 10.46 -32.17
C VAL A 190 14.83 9.93 -31.46
N ASP A 191 14.63 10.37 -30.22
CA ASP A 191 13.38 10.10 -29.52
C ASP A 191 12.25 10.81 -30.27
N ARG A 192 11.43 10.03 -31.00
CA ARG A 192 10.30 10.54 -31.77
C ARG A 192 9.19 11.12 -30.90
N SER A 193 9.25 10.93 -29.59
CA SER A 193 8.32 11.53 -28.62
C SER A 193 8.78 12.88 -28.07
N LEU A 194 9.91 13.40 -28.55
CA LEU A 194 10.34 14.76 -28.24
C LEU A 194 9.55 15.78 -29.08
N GLU A 195 8.75 16.61 -28.42
CA GLU A 195 8.07 17.74 -29.02
C GLU A 195 8.99 18.96 -28.97
N VAL A 196 9.15 19.69 -30.08
CA VAL A 196 10.01 20.88 -30.14
C VAL A 196 9.17 22.11 -30.47
N THR A 197 9.46 23.22 -29.80
CA THR A 197 8.87 24.53 -30.08
C THR A 197 9.98 25.57 -30.18
N VAL A 198 9.95 26.40 -31.23
CA VAL A 198 10.95 27.46 -31.44
C VAL A 198 10.32 28.84 -31.26
N TYR A 199 10.83 29.61 -30.30
CA TYR A 199 10.47 31.01 -30.08
C TYR A 199 11.59 31.88 -30.65
N SER A 200 11.31 32.67 -31.69
CA SER A 200 12.33 33.47 -32.36
C SER A 200 11.94 34.94 -32.45
N ASP A 201 12.95 35.79 -32.42
CA ASP A 201 12.86 37.23 -32.69
C ASP A 201 12.71 37.55 -34.18
N VAL A 202 13.17 36.64 -35.05
CA VAL A 202 13.13 36.77 -36.51
C VAL A 202 12.30 35.63 -37.11
N PRO A 203 11.41 35.91 -38.08
CA PRO A 203 10.65 34.88 -38.77
C PRO A 203 11.54 34.06 -39.72
N SER A 204 11.15 32.82 -40.01
CA SER A 204 11.74 32.03 -41.10
C SER A 204 11.29 32.55 -42.47
N ASP A 205 12.04 32.23 -43.53
CA ASP A 205 11.72 32.63 -44.90
C ASP A 205 10.36 32.07 -45.38
N ASP A 206 9.97 30.90 -44.89
CA ASP A 206 8.75 30.18 -45.25
C ASP A 206 7.58 30.45 -44.29
N GLY A 207 7.83 31.18 -43.19
CA GLY A 207 6.85 31.48 -42.16
C GLY A 207 6.45 30.30 -41.26
N PHE A 208 7.04 29.12 -41.43
CA PHE A 208 6.74 27.95 -40.61
C PHE A 208 7.59 27.91 -39.33
N GLU A 209 6.93 27.79 -38.17
CA GLU A 209 7.61 27.57 -36.89
C GLU A 209 8.08 26.09 -36.80
N PRO A 210 9.37 25.81 -36.57
CA PRO A 210 9.86 24.44 -36.46
C PRO A 210 9.24 23.67 -35.29
N THR A 211 8.75 22.45 -35.57
CA THR A 211 8.11 21.57 -34.58
C THR A 211 8.93 20.33 -34.21
N ASP A 212 10.10 20.14 -34.82
CA ASP A 212 10.99 19.00 -34.60
C ASP A 212 12.47 19.42 -34.59
N LEU A 213 13.34 18.52 -34.12
CA LEU A 213 14.78 18.79 -34.02
C LEU A 213 15.46 19.08 -35.36
N LYS A 214 15.01 18.43 -36.44
CA LYS A 214 15.61 18.58 -37.78
C LYS A 214 15.32 19.98 -38.32
N ASN A 215 14.08 20.41 -38.25
CA ASN A 215 13.65 21.73 -38.69
C ASN A 215 14.22 22.83 -37.77
N ALA A 216 14.31 22.57 -36.46
CA ALA A 216 14.96 23.49 -35.52
C ALA A 216 16.46 23.66 -35.82
N LYS A 217 17.17 22.59 -36.21
CA LYS A 217 18.56 22.64 -36.68
C LYS A 217 18.70 23.54 -37.92
N THR A 218 17.88 23.32 -38.94
CA THR A 218 17.89 24.14 -40.16
C THR A 218 17.59 25.60 -39.86
N PHE A 219 16.60 25.86 -39.01
CA PHE A 219 16.26 27.21 -38.56
C PHE A 219 17.45 27.92 -37.92
N LEU A 220 18.11 27.23 -36.98
CA LEU A 220 19.25 27.78 -36.25
C LEU A 220 20.44 28.09 -37.16
N MET A 221 20.72 27.22 -38.15
CA MET A 221 21.77 27.45 -39.15
C MET A 221 21.48 28.66 -40.06
N ASN A 222 20.21 28.94 -40.35
CA ASN A 222 19.81 30.06 -41.20
C ASN A 222 19.60 31.37 -40.42
N MET A 223 19.71 31.36 -39.09
CA MET A 223 19.46 32.54 -38.25
C MET A 223 20.32 33.78 -38.62
N PRO A 224 21.63 33.65 -38.97
CA PRO A 224 22.41 34.78 -39.49
C PRO A 224 21.84 35.41 -40.76
N LYS A 225 21.26 34.60 -41.66
CA LYS A 225 20.60 35.08 -42.89
C LYS A 225 19.35 35.90 -42.55
N TYR A 226 18.54 35.42 -41.60
CA TYR A 226 17.31 36.10 -41.17
C TYR A 226 17.59 37.43 -40.45
N ILE A 227 18.73 37.53 -39.75
CA ILE A 227 19.18 38.81 -39.17
C ILE A 227 19.59 39.78 -40.28
N ALA A 228 20.29 39.31 -41.31
CA ALA A 228 20.76 40.14 -42.41
C ALA A 228 19.63 40.88 -43.16
N SER A 229 18.45 40.26 -43.25
CA SER A 229 17.25 40.87 -43.85
C SER A 229 16.52 41.85 -42.93
N THR A 230 16.92 41.98 -41.66
CA THR A 230 16.22 42.78 -40.65
C THR A 230 17.02 44.03 -40.27
N ASN A 231 16.38 45.21 -40.31
CA ASN A 231 16.96 46.49 -39.87
C ASN A 231 18.36 46.76 -40.47
N ASN A 232 18.49 46.65 -41.80
CA ASN A 232 19.75 46.81 -42.53
C ASN A 232 20.89 45.91 -42.00
N GLY A 233 20.55 44.69 -41.58
CA GLY A 233 21.49 43.70 -41.05
C GLY A 233 21.89 43.89 -39.58
N LYS A 234 21.31 44.87 -38.87
CA LYS A 234 21.49 45.00 -37.40
C LYS A 234 20.65 43.98 -36.64
N GLY A 235 19.50 43.56 -37.17
CA GLY A 235 18.51 42.80 -36.41
C GLY A 235 17.68 43.68 -35.47
N ILE A 236 17.15 43.08 -34.40
CA ILE A 236 16.30 43.74 -33.41
C ILE A 236 17.07 44.09 -32.13
N PRO A 237 16.51 44.93 -31.23
CA PRO A 237 17.15 45.21 -29.95
C PRO A 237 17.21 43.96 -29.07
N LEU A 238 18.38 43.64 -28.52
CA LEU A 238 18.59 42.60 -27.50
C LEU A 238 18.73 43.17 -26.09
N LEU A 239 19.42 44.31 -25.96
CA LEU A 239 19.75 44.94 -24.67
C LEU A 239 19.71 46.46 -24.80
N TYR A 240 19.09 47.11 -23.82
CA TYR A 240 19.15 48.55 -23.61
C TYR A 240 20.13 48.91 -22.49
N THR A 241 20.96 49.91 -22.76
CA THR A 241 21.74 50.64 -21.75
C THR A 241 20.94 51.85 -21.31
N LEU A 242 20.51 51.84 -20.05
CA LEU A 242 19.72 52.91 -19.46
C LEU A 242 20.60 53.79 -18.57
N VAL A 243 20.52 55.10 -18.74
CA VAL A 243 21.24 56.07 -17.92
C VAL A 243 20.21 56.88 -17.11
N PRO A 244 20.36 57.00 -15.78
CA PRO A 244 19.46 57.82 -14.97
C PRO A 244 19.47 59.29 -15.44
N LEU A 245 18.29 59.90 -15.53
CA LEU A 245 18.18 61.31 -15.92
C LEU A 245 18.91 62.23 -14.93
N SER A 246 18.94 61.85 -13.64
CA SER A 246 19.69 62.55 -12.59
C SER A 246 21.21 62.61 -12.88
N THR A 247 21.78 61.64 -13.59
CA THR A 247 23.18 61.67 -14.02
C THR A 247 23.38 62.74 -15.10
N LEU A 248 22.44 62.87 -16.04
CA LEU A 248 22.55 63.83 -17.14
C LEU A 248 22.39 65.29 -16.70
N ARG A 249 21.70 65.53 -15.57
CA ARG A 249 21.65 66.85 -14.92
C ARG A 249 23.06 67.40 -14.68
N HIS A 250 24.00 66.55 -14.26
CA HIS A 250 25.37 66.97 -13.93
C HIS A 250 26.25 67.11 -15.18
N VAL A 251 25.95 66.35 -16.23
CA VAL A 251 26.78 66.32 -17.46
C VAL A 251 26.36 67.39 -18.47
N ARG A 252 25.07 67.77 -18.52
CA ARG A 252 24.50 68.69 -19.53
C ARG A 252 23.59 69.79 -18.97
N GLY A 253 23.46 69.93 -17.65
CA GLY A 253 22.64 70.99 -17.05
C GLY A 253 21.13 70.83 -17.26
N LEU A 254 20.65 69.62 -17.61
CA LEU A 254 19.22 69.35 -17.82
C LEU A 254 18.41 69.61 -16.54
N ASN A 255 17.27 70.30 -16.70
CA ASN A 255 16.29 70.47 -15.62
C ASN A 255 15.51 69.16 -15.41
N VAL A 256 15.91 68.40 -14.40
CA VAL A 256 15.26 67.14 -14.00
C VAL A 256 14.61 67.32 -12.63
N ASN A 257 13.37 66.87 -12.46
CA ASN A 257 12.67 66.92 -11.17
C ASN A 257 13.40 66.05 -10.12
N LYS A 258 13.59 66.58 -8.91
CA LYS A 258 14.35 65.95 -7.82
C LYS A 258 13.68 64.68 -7.25
N ASP A 259 12.38 64.53 -7.44
CA ASP A 259 11.58 63.43 -6.85
C ASP A 259 11.55 62.14 -7.69
N ILE A 260 12.28 62.08 -8.81
CA ILE A 260 12.14 60.99 -9.79
C ILE A 260 13.09 59.80 -9.52
N VAL A 261 13.76 59.74 -8.37
CA VAL A 261 14.64 58.60 -8.04
C VAL A 261 13.80 57.45 -7.47
N PRO A 262 13.71 56.30 -8.15
CA PRO A 262 12.96 55.15 -7.64
C PRO A 262 13.62 54.59 -6.38
N GLU A 263 12.80 54.09 -5.46
CA GLU A 263 13.28 53.35 -4.29
C GLU A 263 13.92 52.03 -4.71
N ARG A 264 15.03 51.66 -4.06
CA ARG A 264 15.70 50.37 -4.31
C ARG A 264 15.10 49.30 -3.42
N ILE A 265 14.58 48.25 -4.03
CA ILE A 265 14.07 47.10 -3.30
C ILE A 265 15.26 46.20 -2.95
N SER A 266 15.23 45.58 -1.76
CA SER A 266 16.30 44.66 -1.38
C SER A 266 16.33 43.44 -2.31
N LEU A 267 17.53 43.01 -2.69
CA LEU A 267 17.71 41.84 -3.55
C LEU A 267 17.06 40.59 -2.95
N ALA A 268 17.09 40.45 -1.63
CA ALA A 268 16.43 39.36 -0.92
C ALA A 268 14.91 39.35 -1.19
N CYS A 269 14.25 40.51 -1.23
CA CYS A 269 12.81 40.63 -1.44
C CYS A 269 12.43 40.20 -2.86
N LEU A 270 13.22 40.63 -3.84
CA LEU A 270 13.02 40.28 -5.25
C LEU A 270 13.29 38.79 -5.50
N ILE A 271 14.32 38.21 -4.88
CA ILE A 271 14.57 36.77 -4.97
C ILE A 271 13.42 35.98 -4.31
N LYS A 272 12.89 36.46 -3.19
CA LYS A 272 11.74 35.85 -2.50
C LYS A 272 10.51 35.81 -3.39
N SER A 273 10.19 36.90 -4.10
CA SER A 273 9.05 36.89 -5.02
C SER A 273 9.22 35.88 -6.15
N ILE A 274 10.40 35.82 -6.80
CA ILE A 274 10.69 34.85 -7.86
C ILE A 274 10.49 33.41 -7.37
N ASN A 275 11.06 33.08 -6.21
CA ASN A 275 10.91 31.74 -5.63
C ASN A 275 9.45 31.42 -5.29
N LEU A 276 8.67 32.41 -4.83
CA LEU A 276 7.27 32.23 -4.47
C LEU A 276 6.40 31.93 -5.70
N PHE A 277 6.61 32.64 -6.81
CA PHE A 277 5.93 32.36 -8.08
C PHE A 277 6.32 30.97 -8.63
N ASP A 278 7.60 30.57 -8.57
CA ASP A 278 8.04 29.21 -8.94
C ASP A 278 7.33 28.14 -8.08
N GLN A 279 7.19 28.38 -6.78
CA GLN A 279 6.50 27.46 -5.85
C GLN A 279 4.99 27.38 -6.09
N LEU A 280 4.35 28.49 -6.44
CA LEU A 280 2.93 28.56 -6.77
C LEU A 280 2.62 27.74 -8.02
N GLN A 281 3.41 27.92 -9.08
CA GLN A 281 3.25 27.16 -10.33
C GLN A 281 3.49 25.66 -10.12
N ALA A 282 4.51 25.28 -9.35
CA ALA A 282 4.76 23.88 -9.02
C ALA A 282 3.57 23.25 -8.29
N PHE A 283 2.96 23.99 -7.35
CA PHE A 283 1.79 23.52 -6.63
C PHE A 283 0.56 23.38 -7.55
N GLN A 284 0.30 24.35 -8.41
CA GLN A 284 -0.77 24.28 -9.40
C GLN A 284 -0.61 23.08 -10.32
N ARG A 285 0.58 22.85 -10.88
CA ARG A 285 0.85 21.68 -11.75
C ARG A 285 0.55 20.36 -11.05
N GLN A 286 0.98 20.21 -9.80
CA GLN A 286 0.67 19.02 -9.00
C GLN A 286 -0.84 18.83 -8.82
N MET A 287 -1.59 19.90 -8.56
CA MET A 287 -3.04 19.85 -8.43
C MET A 287 -3.74 19.51 -9.75
N TYR A 288 -3.27 20.07 -10.88
CA TYR A 288 -3.79 19.73 -12.20
C TYR A 288 -3.50 18.27 -12.58
N ASP A 289 -2.30 17.77 -12.28
CA ASP A 289 -1.95 16.36 -12.50
C ASP A 289 -2.81 15.43 -11.64
N TYR A 290 -3.00 15.79 -10.38
CA TYR A 290 -3.88 15.05 -9.49
C TYR A 290 -5.33 15.05 -10.01
N HIS A 291 -5.85 16.19 -10.45
CA HIS A 291 -7.18 16.28 -11.05
C HIS A 291 -7.33 15.40 -12.30
N ARG A 292 -6.34 15.39 -13.20
CA ARG A 292 -6.32 14.47 -14.35
C ARG A 292 -6.33 13.02 -13.89
N ARG A 293 -5.55 12.70 -12.86
CA ARG A 293 -5.43 11.34 -12.34
C ARG A 293 -6.74 10.84 -11.72
N ILE A 294 -7.39 11.64 -10.87
CA ILE A 294 -8.67 11.25 -10.27
C ILE A 294 -9.78 11.10 -11.32
N ARG A 295 -9.79 11.93 -12.38
CA ARG A 295 -10.72 11.79 -13.51
C ARG A 295 -10.53 10.47 -14.27
N ALA A 296 -9.30 9.98 -14.34
CA ALA A 296 -8.99 8.68 -14.94
C ALA A 296 -9.39 7.49 -14.05
N HIS A 297 -9.76 7.72 -12.78
CA HIS A 297 -10.11 6.69 -11.80
C HIS A 297 -11.54 6.82 -11.25
N PRO A 298 -12.58 6.90 -12.10
CA PRO A 298 -13.95 7.17 -11.64
C PRO A 298 -14.52 6.07 -10.72
N ALA A 299 -14.04 4.83 -10.85
CA ALA A 299 -14.48 3.71 -10.02
C ALA A 299 -13.85 3.72 -8.60
N ALA A 300 -12.68 4.35 -8.42
CA ALA A 300 -11.94 4.36 -7.16
C ALA A 300 -12.11 5.66 -6.36
N ILE A 301 -12.61 6.73 -7.01
CA ILE A 301 -12.66 8.06 -6.44
C ILE A 301 -14.11 8.52 -6.20
N PRO A 302 -14.45 9.01 -4.99
CA PRO A 302 -15.75 9.58 -4.71
C PRO A 302 -16.04 10.82 -5.59
N PRO A 303 -17.25 10.95 -6.19
CA PRO A 303 -17.61 12.14 -6.96
C PRO A 303 -17.53 13.44 -6.17
N GLN A 304 -17.82 13.41 -4.86
CA GLN A 304 -17.68 14.55 -3.98
C GLN A 304 -16.23 15.04 -3.89
N HIS A 305 -15.27 14.12 -3.88
CA HIS A 305 -13.85 14.46 -3.84
C HIS A 305 -13.41 15.14 -5.16
N LEU A 306 -13.86 14.62 -6.30
CA LEU A 306 -13.62 15.26 -7.60
C LEU A 306 -14.16 16.70 -7.62
N GLN A 307 -15.39 16.92 -7.13
CA GLN A 307 -15.99 18.25 -7.06
C GLN A 307 -15.20 19.19 -6.14
N ASN A 308 -14.74 18.70 -4.99
CA ASN A 308 -13.92 19.48 -4.07
C ASN A 308 -12.60 19.92 -4.72
N VAL A 309 -11.93 19.02 -5.45
CA VAL A 309 -10.69 19.35 -6.17
C VAL A 309 -10.92 20.40 -7.26
N ILE A 310 -12.05 20.33 -7.98
CA ILE A 310 -12.42 21.35 -8.98
C ILE A 310 -12.59 22.72 -8.32
N ILE A 311 -13.33 22.82 -7.21
CA ILE A 311 -13.53 24.08 -6.46
C ILE A 311 -12.20 24.67 -5.99
N VAL A 312 -11.28 23.82 -5.52
CA VAL A 312 -9.95 24.25 -5.09
C VAL A 312 -9.14 24.80 -6.26
N LEU A 313 -9.15 24.13 -7.42
CA LEU A 313 -8.46 24.61 -8.62
C LEU A 313 -9.00 25.98 -9.07
N GLU A 314 -10.33 26.13 -9.14
CA GLU A 314 -10.97 27.42 -9.49
C GLU A 314 -10.59 28.53 -8.50
N THR A 315 -10.58 28.23 -7.20
CA THR A 315 -10.19 29.18 -6.15
C THR A 315 -8.70 29.54 -6.25
N MET A 316 -7.85 28.58 -6.59
CA MET A 316 -6.41 28.79 -6.79
C MET A 316 -6.13 29.70 -7.98
N ASP A 317 -6.77 29.46 -9.13
CA ASP A 317 -6.59 30.29 -10.33
C ASP A 317 -7.07 31.74 -10.09
N ALA A 318 -8.21 31.91 -9.42
CA ALA A 318 -8.71 33.22 -9.03
C ALA A 318 -7.73 33.94 -8.07
N SER A 319 -7.21 33.21 -7.08
CA SER A 319 -6.26 33.76 -6.10
C SER A 319 -4.92 34.14 -6.73
N GLU A 320 -4.44 33.41 -7.74
CA GLU A 320 -3.22 33.77 -8.47
C GLU A 320 -3.40 35.09 -9.24
N CYS A 321 -4.54 35.26 -9.92
CA CYS A 321 -4.83 36.49 -10.66
C CYS A 321 -4.87 37.71 -9.71
N GLU A 322 -5.54 37.57 -8.57
CA GLU A 322 -5.58 38.58 -7.51
C GLU A 322 -4.18 38.87 -6.95
N PHE A 323 -3.40 37.82 -6.65
CA PHE A 323 -2.04 37.92 -6.15
C PHE A 323 -1.15 38.72 -7.11
N LYS A 324 -1.19 38.40 -8.41
CA LYS A 324 -0.40 39.08 -9.43
C LYS A 324 -0.74 40.56 -9.52
N ALA A 325 -2.02 40.91 -9.47
CA ALA A 325 -2.48 42.31 -9.48
C ALA A 325 -2.01 43.07 -8.22
N ASN A 326 -2.21 42.50 -7.03
CA ASN A 326 -1.81 43.11 -5.77
C ASN A 326 -0.28 43.25 -5.65
N PHE A 327 0.46 42.25 -6.14
CA PHE A 327 1.92 42.31 -6.21
C PHE A 327 2.41 43.45 -7.11
N ALA A 328 1.76 43.65 -8.26
CA ALA A 328 2.07 44.73 -9.18
C ALA A 328 1.88 46.12 -8.55
N ASP A 329 0.78 46.31 -7.81
CA ASP A 329 0.50 47.57 -7.13
C ASP A 329 1.45 47.83 -5.96
N ALA A 330 1.72 46.81 -5.13
CA ALA A 330 2.70 46.91 -4.06
C ALA A 330 4.10 47.24 -4.58
N LEU A 331 4.53 46.61 -5.67
CA LEU A 331 5.81 46.85 -6.33
C LEU A 331 5.93 48.30 -6.83
N LYS A 332 4.90 48.80 -7.51
CA LYS A 332 4.85 50.20 -7.99
C LYS A 332 4.87 51.20 -6.84
N ASP A 333 4.09 50.96 -5.79
CA ASP A 333 3.99 51.86 -4.63
C ASP A 333 5.32 51.99 -3.89
N VAL A 334 6.03 50.89 -3.66
CA VAL A 334 7.35 50.91 -3.04
C VAL A 334 8.35 51.65 -3.94
N ARG A 335 8.44 51.31 -5.23
CA ARG A 335 9.35 51.99 -6.18
C ARG A 335 9.07 53.49 -6.30
N ALA A 336 7.80 53.89 -6.22
CA ALA A 336 7.37 55.28 -6.26
C ALA A 336 7.47 56.00 -4.91
N ARG A 337 8.00 55.36 -3.84
CA ARG A 337 8.08 55.89 -2.47
C ARG A 337 6.73 56.28 -1.85
N ARG A 338 5.64 55.68 -2.33
CA ARG A 338 4.30 55.80 -1.74
C ARG A 338 4.09 54.83 -0.58
N ALA A 339 4.92 53.80 -0.49
CA ALA A 339 4.93 52.84 0.60
C ALA A 339 6.36 52.52 1.05
N VAL A 340 6.51 52.07 2.30
CA VAL A 340 7.77 51.57 2.85
C VAL A 340 8.11 50.19 2.30
N SER A 341 9.40 49.89 2.16
CA SER A 341 9.89 48.65 1.55
C SER A 341 9.47 47.37 2.28
N SER A 342 9.10 47.44 3.57
CA SER A 342 8.60 46.29 4.33
C SER A 342 7.23 45.80 3.85
N ARG A 343 6.37 46.70 3.32
CA ARG A 343 5.03 46.33 2.83
C ARG A 343 5.06 45.21 1.80
N LEU A 344 6.04 45.25 0.89
CA LEU A 344 6.21 44.21 -0.13
C LEU A 344 6.66 42.89 0.48
N TRP A 345 7.50 42.94 1.51
CA TRP A 345 7.97 41.75 2.21
C TRP A 345 6.84 41.08 3.01
N ASP A 346 6.08 41.87 3.76
CA ASP A 346 4.94 41.41 4.55
C ASP A 346 3.87 40.76 3.66
N PHE A 347 3.59 41.37 2.50
CA PHE A 347 2.69 40.81 1.49
C PHE A 347 3.17 39.45 0.97
N LEU A 348 4.48 39.30 0.69
CA LEU A 348 5.04 38.02 0.25
C LEU A 348 4.99 36.95 1.36
N ASP A 349 5.15 37.34 2.63
CA ASP A 349 5.03 36.43 3.78
C ASP A 349 3.60 35.93 3.99
N GLU A 350 2.61 36.82 3.93
CA GLU A 350 1.20 36.44 3.98
C GLU A 350 0.87 35.42 2.87
N MET A 351 1.41 35.64 1.69
CA MET A 351 1.16 34.76 0.55
C MET A 351 1.86 33.41 0.66
N GLN A 352 3.10 33.41 1.12
CA GLN A 352 3.81 32.17 1.43
C GLN A 352 3.04 31.34 2.46
N ASN A 353 2.49 31.97 3.50
CA ASN A 353 1.68 31.28 4.51
C ASN A 353 0.38 30.71 3.91
N ARG A 354 -0.28 31.40 2.97
CA ARG A 354 -1.46 30.87 2.26
C ARG A 354 -1.12 29.68 1.35
N ILE A 355 0.02 29.70 0.66
CA ILE A 355 0.48 28.56 -0.14
C ILE A 355 0.84 27.38 0.76
N LEU A 356 1.55 27.63 1.87
CA LEU A 356 1.92 26.60 2.82
C LEU A 356 0.67 26.00 3.47
N SER A 357 -0.29 26.79 3.91
CA SER A 357 -1.53 26.25 4.50
C SER A 357 -2.30 25.37 3.52
N ALA A 358 -2.39 25.76 2.24
CA ALA A 358 -2.97 24.94 1.18
C ALA A 358 -2.18 23.64 0.89
N LYS A 359 -0.84 23.69 1.00
CA LYS A 359 0.02 22.49 0.88
C LYS A 359 -0.09 21.57 2.09
N TYR A 360 -0.19 22.13 3.30
CA TYR A 360 -0.26 21.37 4.56
C TYR A 360 -1.66 20.84 4.85
N SER A 361 -2.71 21.31 4.16
CA SER A 361 -3.99 20.60 4.06
C SER A 361 -3.86 19.35 3.19
N GLN A 362 -2.95 18.43 3.55
CA GLN A 362 -2.62 17.13 2.94
C GLN A 362 -3.84 16.23 2.59
N SER A 363 -5.05 16.64 2.98
CA SER A 363 -6.31 16.04 2.60
C SER A 363 -6.56 15.99 1.08
N PHE A 364 -6.04 16.95 0.29
CA PHE A 364 -6.41 17.03 -1.13
C PHE A 364 -5.88 15.88 -1.98
N THR A 365 -4.64 15.43 -1.80
CA THR A 365 -4.04 14.31 -2.57
C THR A 365 -4.15 12.95 -1.85
N SER A 366 -5.06 12.82 -0.89
CA SER A 366 -5.23 11.65 -0.02
C SER A 366 -5.40 10.32 -0.77
N PHE A 367 -5.98 10.35 -1.97
CA PHE A 367 -6.23 9.15 -2.77
C PHE A 367 -5.04 8.68 -3.64
N GLY A 368 -3.88 9.35 -3.57
CA GLY A 368 -2.70 8.99 -4.38
C GLY A 368 -2.29 7.52 -4.23
N GLY A 369 -2.13 7.06 -2.99
CA GLY A 369 -1.75 5.66 -2.70
C GLY A 369 -2.80 4.63 -3.13
N LYS A 370 -4.10 4.98 -3.02
CA LYS A 370 -5.21 4.14 -3.49
C LYS A 370 -5.13 3.94 -5.00
N MET A 371 -4.99 5.02 -5.76
CA MET A 371 -4.87 4.94 -7.23
C MET A 371 -3.63 4.13 -7.65
N ASP A 372 -2.48 4.34 -7.00
CA ASP A 372 -1.26 3.56 -7.27
C ASP A 372 -1.46 2.04 -7.06
N LEU A 373 -2.23 1.66 -6.04
CA LEU A 373 -2.52 0.26 -5.75
C LEU A 373 -3.48 -0.33 -6.78
N VAL A 374 -4.54 0.40 -7.13
CA VAL A 374 -5.53 -0.03 -8.13
C VAL A 374 -4.87 -0.20 -9.50
N ASP A 375 -4.07 0.78 -9.93
CA ASP A 375 -3.27 0.72 -11.16
C ASP A 375 -2.39 -0.53 -11.19
N LEU A 376 -1.70 -0.82 -10.09
CA LEU A 376 -0.84 -1.99 -9.98
C LEU A 376 -1.63 -3.30 -10.05
N ALA A 377 -2.74 -3.39 -9.31
CA ALA A 377 -3.60 -4.57 -9.24
C ALA A 377 -4.12 -4.94 -10.63
N ILE A 378 -4.70 -3.97 -11.34
CA ILE A 378 -5.26 -4.15 -12.68
C ILE A 378 -4.16 -4.52 -13.67
N LYS A 379 -3.03 -3.82 -13.65
CA LYS A 379 -1.88 -4.11 -14.53
C LYS A 379 -1.35 -5.53 -14.37
N LYS A 380 -1.47 -6.10 -13.17
CA LYS A 380 -1.02 -7.46 -12.83
C LYS A 380 -2.11 -8.53 -12.97
N GLY A 381 -3.29 -8.17 -13.47
CA GLY A 381 -4.37 -9.11 -13.82
C GLY A 381 -5.45 -9.30 -12.76
N ALA A 382 -5.41 -8.55 -11.65
CA ALA A 382 -6.48 -8.58 -10.66
C ALA A 382 -7.78 -7.96 -11.20
N ARG A 383 -8.93 -8.42 -10.69
CA ARG A 383 -10.24 -7.78 -10.91
C ARG A 383 -10.46 -6.70 -9.85
N TYR A 384 -10.98 -5.55 -10.26
CA TYR A 384 -11.28 -4.45 -9.34
C TYR A 384 -12.79 -4.22 -9.26
N VAL A 385 -13.32 -4.26 -8.04
CA VAL A 385 -14.72 -4.03 -7.69
C VAL A 385 -14.80 -2.65 -7.03
N GLY A 386 -15.32 -1.69 -7.76
CA GLY A 386 -15.42 -0.30 -7.33
C GLY A 386 -16.76 0.33 -7.70
N LYS A 387 -16.83 1.65 -7.61
CA LYS A 387 -18.08 2.40 -7.77
C LYS A 387 -18.59 2.29 -9.21
N ASN A 388 -19.87 1.97 -9.37
CA ASN A 388 -20.51 1.71 -10.67
C ASN A 388 -19.88 0.56 -11.48
N GLY A 389 -19.04 -0.28 -10.86
CA GLY A 389 -18.49 -1.51 -11.44
C GLY A 389 -19.37 -2.74 -11.16
N PRO A 390 -18.94 -3.94 -11.61
CA PRO A 390 -19.60 -5.19 -11.23
C PRO A 390 -19.50 -5.40 -9.71
N ASN A 391 -20.55 -5.94 -9.09
CA ASN A 391 -20.50 -6.29 -7.67
C ASN A 391 -19.64 -7.54 -7.43
N LEU A 392 -19.24 -7.77 -6.18
CA LEU A 392 -18.36 -8.88 -5.80
C LEU A 392 -18.94 -10.24 -6.21
N ASP A 393 -20.23 -10.46 -5.97
CA ASP A 393 -20.92 -11.70 -6.33
C ASP A 393 -20.86 -12.02 -7.83
N THR A 394 -21.02 -11.01 -8.70
CA THR A 394 -20.93 -11.18 -10.15
C THR A 394 -19.51 -11.60 -10.55
N VAL A 395 -18.50 -10.95 -9.98
CA VAL A 395 -17.09 -11.30 -10.25
C VAL A 395 -16.75 -12.71 -9.76
N LEU A 396 -17.30 -13.11 -8.61
CA LEU A 396 -17.12 -14.46 -8.07
C LEU A 396 -17.86 -15.53 -8.89
N LEU A 397 -19.02 -15.24 -9.46
CA LEU A 397 -19.75 -16.16 -10.34
C LEU A 397 -19.01 -16.42 -11.67
N GLU A 398 -18.26 -15.43 -12.16
CA GLU A 398 -17.39 -15.57 -13.34
C GLU A 398 -16.08 -16.31 -13.04
N ASN A 399 -15.84 -16.71 -11.78
CA ASN A 399 -14.61 -17.35 -11.38
C ASN A 399 -14.54 -18.81 -11.87
N ASN A 400 -13.73 -19.04 -12.90
CA ASN A 400 -13.41 -20.37 -13.42
C ASN A 400 -12.29 -21.08 -12.62
N HIS A 401 -11.83 -20.49 -11.52
CA HIS A 401 -10.76 -21.01 -10.68
C HIS A 401 -11.31 -21.63 -9.39
N ASP A 402 -10.62 -22.65 -8.86
CA ASP A 402 -11.00 -23.25 -7.58
C ASP A 402 -10.85 -22.27 -6.41
N ASP A 403 -9.81 -21.41 -6.48
CA ASP A 403 -9.43 -20.46 -5.44
C ASP A 403 -9.61 -19.01 -5.91
N ALA A 404 -10.07 -18.15 -4.98
CA ALA A 404 -10.14 -16.70 -5.14
C ALA A 404 -9.54 -16.00 -3.92
N TYR A 405 -8.71 -15.00 -4.14
CA TYR A 405 -8.15 -14.12 -3.12
C TYR A 405 -8.82 -12.76 -3.21
N ILE A 406 -9.40 -12.27 -2.12
CA ILE A 406 -10.14 -11.00 -2.10
C ILE A 406 -9.46 -10.04 -1.14
N MET A 407 -9.01 -8.90 -1.65
CA MET A 407 -8.43 -7.82 -0.88
C MET A 407 -9.48 -6.74 -0.64
N TYR A 408 -9.81 -6.48 0.63
CA TYR A 408 -10.70 -5.38 1.01
C TYR A 408 -9.89 -4.12 1.23
N LEU A 409 -10.13 -3.13 0.38
CA LEU A 409 -9.44 -1.84 0.33
C LEU A 409 -10.31 -0.78 0.99
N THR A 410 -9.80 -0.19 2.07
CA THR A 410 -10.38 0.99 2.71
C THR A 410 -9.52 2.23 2.43
N ASN A 411 -10.16 3.40 2.41
CA ASN A 411 -9.48 4.70 2.32
C ASN A 411 -8.62 4.96 3.57
N ASP A 412 -9.10 4.51 4.73
CA ASP A 412 -8.38 4.57 6.01
C ASP A 412 -7.81 3.18 6.33
N LEU A 413 -6.61 2.86 5.83
CA LEU A 413 -5.90 1.68 6.32
C LEU A 413 -5.35 1.97 7.73
N PRO A 414 -5.78 1.25 8.78
CA PRO A 414 -5.23 1.44 10.12
C PRO A 414 -3.72 1.14 10.10
N GLY A 415 -2.88 2.12 10.47
CA GLY A 415 -1.42 1.96 10.55
C GLY A 415 -0.59 2.84 9.61
N GLY A 416 -1.18 3.72 8.81
CA GLY A 416 -0.43 4.73 8.03
C GLY A 416 0.33 4.19 6.81
N PRO A 417 1.39 4.86 6.33
CA PRO A 417 2.09 4.52 5.08
C PRO A 417 2.69 3.11 5.03
N ASP A 418 3.07 2.54 6.17
CA ASP A 418 3.65 1.20 6.24
C ASP A 418 2.60 0.11 6.02
N ALA A 419 1.35 0.33 6.44
CA ALA A 419 0.23 -0.56 6.13
C ALA A 419 -0.05 -0.67 4.62
N TRP A 420 0.04 0.46 3.90
CA TRP A 420 -0.08 0.50 2.44
C TRP A 420 1.08 -0.25 1.76
N ARG A 421 2.29 -0.16 2.31
CA ARG A 421 3.47 -0.88 1.79
C ARG A 421 3.32 -2.39 1.96
N GLU A 422 2.86 -2.85 3.13
CA GLU A 422 2.59 -4.27 3.40
C GLU A 422 1.51 -4.83 2.47
N ALA A 423 0.37 -4.14 2.32
CA ALA A 423 -0.71 -4.57 1.42
C ALA A 423 -0.24 -4.66 -0.04
N LYS A 424 0.56 -3.69 -0.49
CA LYS A 424 1.14 -3.68 -1.84
C LYS A 424 2.13 -4.83 -2.06
N ALA A 425 2.95 -5.15 -1.07
CA ALA A 425 3.89 -6.26 -1.13
C ALA A 425 3.13 -7.60 -1.23
N GLU A 426 2.12 -7.79 -0.39
CA GLU A 426 1.29 -9.00 -0.37
C GLU A 426 0.55 -9.20 -1.68
N LEU A 427 -0.12 -8.15 -2.18
CA LEU A 427 -0.80 -8.17 -3.46
C LEU A 427 0.17 -8.54 -4.60
N SER A 428 1.39 -8.00 -4.56
CA SER A 428 2.41 -8.29 -5.57
C SER A 428 2.89 -9.74 -5.50
N GLU A 429 3.01 -10.32 -4.31
CA GLU A 429 3.42 -11.72 -4.08
C GLU A 429 2.30 -12.68 -4.54
N LEU A 430 1.03 -12.41 -4.21
CA LEU A 430 -0.11 -13.18 -4.71
C LEU A 430 -0.22 -13.14 -6.24
N LEU A 431 0.12 -12.02 -6.86
CA LEU A 431 0.05 -11.85 -8.31
C LEU A 431 1.28 -12.35 -9.09
N HIS A 432 2.42 -12.62 -8.45
CA HIS A 432 3.61 -13.22 -9.09
C HIS A 432 3.82 -14.69 -8.73
N ASP A 433 3.72 -15.03 -7.45
CA ASP A 433 4.06 -16.34 -6.86
C ASP A 433 2.82 -17.09 -6.31
N GLY A 434 1.62 -16.58 -6.58
CA GLY A 434 0.36 -17.21 -6.17
C GLY A 434 0.18 -18.62 -6.76
N PRO A 435 -0.74 -19.42 -6.19
CA PRO A 435 -1.06 -20.73 -6.74
C PRO A 435 -1.43 -20.59 -8.23
N GLN A 436 -0.85 -21.42 -9.10
CA GLN A 436 -1.31 -21.48 -10.48
C GLN A 436 -2.81 -21.80 -10.48
N ASN A 437 -3.60 -21.02 -11.24
CA ASN A 437 -5.05 -21.16 -11.37
C ASN A 437 -5.89 -20.61 -10.18
N SER A 438 -5.62 -19.37 -9.74
CA SER A 438 -6.45 -18.63 -8.77
C SER A 438 -6.82 -17.22 -9.25
N MET A 439 -7.99 -16.72 -8.87
CA MET A 439 -8.41 -15.32 -9.12
C MET A 439 -7.95 -14.40 -7.99
N VAL A 440 -7.56 -13.15 -8.32
CA VAL A 440 -7.33 -12.09 -7.32
C VAL A 440 -8.31 -10.95 -7.58
N ILE A 441 -9.02 -10.52 -6.53
CA ILE A 441 -10.04 -9.48 -6.56
C ILE A 441 -9.65 -8.39 -5.55
N VAL A 442 -9.80 -7.13 -5.93
CA VAL A 442 -9.66 -5.97 -5.06
C VAL A 442 -11.02 -5.30 -4.92
N VAL A 443 -11.54 -5.23 -3.71
CA VAL A 443 -12.85 -4.65 -3.39
C VAL A 443 -12.67 -3.33 -2.67
N ASP A 444 -13.27 -2.28 -3.22
CA ASP A 444 -13.30 -0.95 -2.63
C ASP A 444 -14.47 -0.82 -1.65
N CYS A 445 -14.18 -0.93 -0.35
CA CYS A 445 -15.18 -1.02 0.71
C CYS A 445 -16.10 0.20 0.76
N GLU A 446 -15.56 1.40 0.50
CA GLU A 446 -16.35 2.62 0.48
C GLU A 446 -17.22 2.75 -0.77
N ALA A 447 -16.87 2.06 -1.85
CA ALA A 447 -17.69 2.00 -3.04
C ALA A 447 -18.83 0.97 -2.94
N THR A 448 -18.60 -0.15 -2.24
CA THR A 448 -19.56 -1.26 -2.10
C THR A 448 -20.39 -1.20 -0.82
N HIS A 449 -20.03 -0.34 0.14
CA HIS A 449 -20.58 -0.32 1.50
C HIS A 449 -20.34 -1.62 2.29
N GLU A 450 -19.41 -2.46 1.83
CA GLU A 450 -18.96 -3.65 2.54
C GLU A 450 -17.83 -3.26 3.49
N LEU A 451 -18.13 -3.08 4.77
CA LEU A 451 -17.15 -2.74 5.80
C LEU A 451 -16.83 -4.00 6.62
N PRO A 452 -15.77 -4.76 6.30
CA PRO A 452 -15.35 -5.86 7.14
C PRO A 452 -14.79 -5.32 8.47
N GLY A 453 -15.22 -5.91 9.59
CA GLY A 453 -14.82 -5.50 10.94
C GLY A 453 -13.32 -5.58 11.19
N LYS A 454 -12.60 -6.51 10.52
CA LYS A 454 -11.14 -6.52 10.35
C LYS A 454 -10.71 -7.66 9.42
N VAL A 455 -10.36 -7.41 8.15
CA VAL A 455 -9.54 -8.29 7.28
C VAL A 455 -8.99 -7.49 6.09
N ARG A 456 -7.74 -7.73 5.68
CA ARG A 456 -7.12 -7.16 4.45
C ARG A 456 -7.03 -8.11 3.26
N PHE A 457 -6.99 -9.42 3.45
CA PHE A 457 -7.02 -10.42 2.39
C PHE A 457 -7.72 -11.70 2.88
N ILE A 458 -8.78 -12.14 2.19
CA ILE A 458 -9.39 -13.47 2.41
C ILE A 458 -9.00 -14.42 1.27
N GLN A 459 -8.95 -15.71 1.58
CA GLN A 459 -8.94 -16.77 0.57
C GLN A 459 -10.26 -17.54 0.62
N MET A 460 -10.89 -17.68 -0.55
CA MET A 460 -12.06 -18.50 -0.78
C MET A 460 -11.70 -19.68 -1.69
N ARG A 461 -12.31 -20.84 -1.43
CA ARG A 461 -12.27 -22.02 -2.29
C ARG A 461 -13.68 -22.48 -2.57
N LYS A 462 -14.07 -22.60 -3.84
CA LYS A 462 -15.43 -23.03 -4.26
C LYS A 462 -16.57 -22.32 -3.50
N GLY A 463 -16.42 -21.02 -3.25
CA GLY A 463 -17.42 -20.21 -2.57
C GLY A 463 -17.38 -20.25 -1.03
N GLN A 464 -16.47 -21.00 -0.41
CA GLN A 464 -16.30 -21.03 1.05
C GLN A 464 -15.02 -20.31 1.46
N VAL A 465 -15.08 -19.52 2.53
CA VAL A 465 -13.89 -18.87 3.12
C VAL A 465 -13.05 -19.95 3.81
N ILE A 466 -11.80 -20.08 3.38
CA ILE A 466 -10.83 -21.03 3.96
C ILE A 466 -9.82 -20.30 4.87
N ILE A 467 -9.46 -19.07 4.51
CA ILE A 467 -8.55 -18.23 5.29
C ILE A 467 -9.17 -16.85 5.45
N GLU A 468 -9.40 -16.45 6.70
CA GLU A 468 -9.97 -15.16 7.04
C GLU A 468 -8.90 -14.05 7.03
N ASP A 469 -7.63 -14.29 7.36
CA ASP A 469 -6.56 -13.29 7.18
C ASP A 469 -5.31 -13.94 6.57
N VAL A 470 -5.12 -13.76 5.26
CA VAL A 470 -3.98 -14.34 4.53
C VAL A 470 -2.63 -13.78 5.03
N VAL A 471 -2.58 -12.52 5.47
CA VAL A 471 -1.34 -11.86 5.90
C VAL A 471 -0.89 -12.37 7.27
N GLU A 472 -1.80 -12.39 8.24
CA GLU A 472 -1.52 -12.93 9.58
C GLU A 472 -1.24 -14.42 9.52
N HIS A 473 -2.01 -15.15 8.71
CA HIS A 473 -1.77 -16.56 8.47
C HIS A 473 -0.36 -16.80 7.88
N ARG A 474 0.07 -16.04 6.87
CA ARG A 474 1.44 -16.11 6.32
C ARG A 474 2.52 -15.74 7.33
N LYS A 475 2.30 -14.72 8.18
CA LYS A 475 3.23 -14.35 9.26
C LYS A 475 3.44 -15.52 10.24
N SER A 476 2.36 -16.25 10.57
CA SER A 476 2.45 -17.46 11.40
C SER A 476 3.26 -18.58 10.73
N LEU A 477 3.12 -18.73 9.40
CA LEU A 477 3.80 -19.75 8.62
C LEU A 477 5.30 -19.51 8.45
N MET A 478 5.78 -18.26 8.57
CA MET A 478 7.23 -17.97 8.52
C MET A 478 8.01 -18.66 9.65
N SER A 479 7.33 -19.09 10.72
CA SER A 479 7.92 -19.87 11.81
C SER A 479 7.96 -21.39 11.55
N SER A 480 7.39 -21.85 10.44
CA SER A 480 7.17 -23.27 10.12
C SER A 480 7.88 -23.69 8.83
N CYS A 481 8.30 -24.96 8.76
CA CYS A 481 8.82 -25.55 7.52
C CYS A 481 7.65 -25.95 6.62
N ILE A 482 7.61 -25.41 5.40
CA ILE A 482 6.48 -25.59 4.48
C ILE A 482 6.89 -26.38 3.24
N MET A 483 5.92 -27.03 2.61
CA MET A 483 6.12 -27.81 1.41
C MET A 483 4.95 -27.69 0.43
N ARG A 484 5.24 -27.75 -0.87
CA ARG A 484 4.25 -27.68 -1.94
C ARG A 484 4.35 -28.90 -2.82
N TYR A 485 3.21 -29.33 -3.35
CA TYR A 485 3.12 -30.44 -4.30
C TYR A 485 3.04 -29.92 -5.73
N ASN A 486 3.41 -30.78 -6.68
CA ASN A 486 3.08 -30.59 -8.10
C ASN A 486 1.57 -30.74 -8.29
N THR A 487 0.90 -29.66 -8.69
CA THR A 487 -0.55 -29.62 -8.87
C THR A 487 -1.06 -30.62 -9.91
N ALA A 488 -0.25 -30.96 -10.92
CA ALA A 488 -0.61 -31.93 -11.95
C ALA A 488 -0.58 -33.40 -11.45
N ALA A 489 0.07 -33.66 -10.31
CA ALA A 489 0.22 -35.00 -9.75
C ALA A 489 -0.66 -35.23 -8.50
N LEU A 490 -1.45 -34.24 -8.10
CA LEU A 490 -2.32 -34.32 -6.93
C LEU A 490 -3.63 -35.04 -7.28
N ASP A 491 -3.90 -36.15 -6.60
CA ASP A 491 -5.20 -36.81 -6.60
C ASP A 491 -6.11 -36.16 -5.54
N ARG A 492 -7.18 -35.52 -6.01
CA ARG A 492 -8.17 -34.80 -5.19
C ARG A 492 -9.42 -35.62 -4.89
N ASP A 493 -9.64 -36.74 -5.59
CA ASP A 493 -10.90 -37.50 -5.54
C ASP A 493 -10.85 -38.65 -4.52
N MET A 494 -9.91 -38.60 -3.57
CA MET A 494 -9.76 -39.63 -2.56
C MET A 494 -10.93 -39.69 -1.58
N THR A 495 -11.54 -40.87 -1.48
CA THR A 495 -12.68 -41.14 -0.58
C THR A 495 -12.25 -41.53 0.84
N SER A 496 -11.02 -41.99 1.05
CA SER A 496 -10.47 -42.28 2.40
C SER A 496 -8.94 -42.36 2.42
N LYS A 497 -8.29 -41.92 3.51
CA LYS A 497 -6.82 -41.94 3.67
C LYS A 497 -6.35 -43.28 4.28
N PRO A 498 -5.19 -43.86 3.89
CA PRO A 498 -4.70 -45.15 4.42
C PRO A 498 -4.39 -45.13 5.92
N LEU A 499 -4.89 -46.08 6.72
CA LEU A 499 -4.79 -46.05 8.20
C LEU A 499 -3.34 -45.88 8.75
N GLN A 500 -2.34 -46.53 8.14
CA GLN A 500 -0.94 -46.53 8.63
C GLN A 500 -0.08 -45.41 8.03
N ARG A 501 -0.49 -44.16 8.24
CA ARG A 501 0.26 -42.95 7.86
C ARG A 501 1.18 -42.48 8.98
N ARG A 502 2.37 -41.98 8.63
CA ARG A 502 3.40 -41.45 9.54
C ARG A 502 3.57 -39.95 9.34
N ALA A 503 3.59 -39.17 10.43
CA ALA A 503 3.82 -37.73 10.35
C ALA A 503 5.18 -37.43 9.69
N LEU A 504 5.20 -36.45 8.78
CA LEU A 504 6.41 -36.13 8.06
C LEU A 504 7.35 -35.27 8.92
N ASN A 505 8.31 -35.94 9.56
CA ASN A 505 9.36 -35.32 10.36
C ASN A 505 10.74 -35.70 9.83
N ILE A 506 11.32 -34.85 8.97
CA ILE A 506 12.59 -35.11 8.29
C ILE A 506 13.49 -33.87 8.30
N PRO A 507 14.83 -34.03 8.24
CA PRO A 507 15.76 -32.91 8.18
C PRO A 507 15.55 -32.01 6.95
N CYS A 508 15.95 -30.75 7.07
CA CYS A 508 15.98 -29.81 5.96
C CYS A 508 16.80 -30.35 4.77
N PRO A 509 16.34 -30.19 3.51
CA PRO A 509 17.13 -30.59 2.34
C PRO A 509 18.37 -29.72 2.10
N TRP A 510 18.46 -28.53 2.73
CA TRP A 510 19.67 -27.71 2.67
C TRP A 510 20.73 -28.23 3.64
N GLU A 511 21.92 -28.56 3.12
CA GLU A 511 23.11 -28.85 3.91
C GLU A 511 24.15 -27.71 3.73
N PRO A 512 24.67 -27.09 4.81
CA PRO A 512 24.31 -27.25 6.22
C PRO A 512 23.19 -26.30 6.68
N CYS A 513 22.08 -26.88 7.16
CA CYS A 513 21.04 -26.17 7.91
C CYS A 513 21.41 -26.13 9.40
N ALA A 514 21.27 -24.98 10.07
CA ALA A 514 21.63 -24.83 11.49
C ALA A 514 20.83 -25.77 12.40
N ASP A 515 19.59 -26.07 12.03
CA ASP A 515 18.67 -26.97 12.73
C ASP A 515 18.71 -28.39 12.14
N GLY A 516 19.88 -28.98 11.88
CA GLY A 516 20.04 -30.31 11.24
C GLY A 516 19.28 -31.49 11.86
N ALA A 517 18.50 -31.26 12.92
CA ALA A 517 17.47 -32.14 13.44
C ALA A 517 16.26 -32.27 12.48
N PRO A 518 15.50 -33.38 12.57
CA PRO A 518 14.22 -33.53 11.89
C PRO A 518 13.26 -32.36 12.19
N GLN A 519 12.61 -31.84 11.13
CA GLN A 519 11.61 -30.79 11.21
C GLN A 519 10.25 -31.33 10.78
N SER A 520 9.18 -30.86 11.43
CA SER A 520 7.81 -31.11 10.96
C SER A 520 7.50 -30.26 9.74
N TRP A 521 6.87 -30.88 8.74
CA TRP A 521 6.53 -30.21 7.48
C TRP A 521 5.01 -30.11 7.26
N ILE A 522 4.57 -28.93 6.86
CA ILE A 522 3.16 -28.64 6.56
C ILE A 522 2.95 -28.27 5.09
N CYS A 523 1.76 -28.55 4.57
CA CYS A 523 1.40 -28.18 3.20
C CYS A 523 1.26 -26.65 3.06
N SER A 524 1.82 -26.06 2.03
CA SER A 524 1.72 -24.62 1.73
C SER A 524 0.37 -24.15 1.21
N VAL A 525 -0.55 -25.09 0.92
CA VAL A 525 -1.89 -24.82 0.40
C VAL A 525 -2.97 -25.03 1.45
N CYS A 526 -2.98 -26.17 2.16
CA CYS A 526 -3.97 -26.42 3.23
C CYS A 526 -3.42 -26.28 4.64
N TYR A 527 -2.11 -26.08 4.80
CA TYR A 527 -1.46 -25.83 6.10
C TYR A 527 -1.56 -26.95 7.12
N CYS A 528 -2.07 -28.11 6.71
CA CYS A 528 -2.09 -29.31 7.53
C CYS A 528 -0.73 -30.00 7.48
N MET A 529 -0.42 -30.72 8.57
CA MET A 529 0.71 -31.63 8.64
C MET A 529 0.64 -32.63 7.47
N VAL A 530 1.76 -32.79 6.78
CA VAL A 530 1.86 -33.77 5.71
C VAL A 530 2.20 -35.13 6.33
N GLU A 531 1.53 -36.18 5.86
CA GLU A 531 1.74 -37.55 6.35
C GLU A 531 2.18 -38.47 5.21
N TYR A 532 3.04 -39.45 5.49
CA TYR A 532 3.51 -40.44 4.53
C TYR A 532 2.86 -41.80 4.76
N ALA A 533 2.34 -42.42 3.69
CA ALA A 533 1.85 -43.80 3.73
C ALA A 533 2.82 -44.75 3.02
N HIS A 534 3.21 -45.83 3.71
CA HIS A 534 4.12 -46.82 3.14
C HIS A 534 3.49 -47.68 2.05
N VAL A 535 2.15 -47.85 2.11
CA VAL A 535 1.40 -48.77 1.25
C VAL A 535 1.44 -48.36 -0.22
N ASP A 536 1.44 -47.07 -0.50
CA ASP A 536 1.37 -46.50 -1.84
C ASP A 536 2.50 -45.50 -2.13
N LYS A 537 3.36 -45.20 -1.14
CA LYS A 537 4.43 -44.19 -1.22
C LYS A 537 3.92 -42.77 -1.53
N HIS A 538 2.72 -42.43 -1.08
CA HIS A 538 2.18 -41.09 -1.23
C HIS A 538 2.35 -40.27 0.04
N LEU A 539 2.43 -38.96 -0.16
CA LEU A 539 2.28 -37.95 0.88
C LEU A 539 0.85 -37.41 0.83
N TYR A 540 0.29 -37.21 2.01
CA TYR A 540 -1.11 -36.90 2.25
C TYR A 540 -1.24 -35.60 3.01
N CYS A 541 -2.19 -34.75 2.59
CA CYS A 541 -2.70 -33.63 3.36
C CYS A 541 -4.20 -33.45 3.06
N GLU A 542 -4.82 -32.36 3.50
CA GLU A 542 -6.23 -32.08 3.19
C GLU A 542 -6.47 -31.64 1.75
N CYS A 543 -5.41 -31.38 0.96
CA CYS A 543 -5.56 -31.14 -0.48
C CYS A 543 -5.78 -32.43 -1.28
N GLY A 544 -5.37 -33.58 -0.75
CA GLY A 544 -5.37 -34.85 -1.47
C GLY A 544 -4.09 -35.66 -1.26
N ALA A 545 -3.86 -36.62 -2.15
CA ALA A 545 -2.69 -37.49 -2.16
C ALA A 545 -1.77 -37.16 -3.33
N CYS A 546 -0.46 -37.16 -3.10
CA CYS A 546 0.52 -36.87 -4.13
C CYS A 546 1.77 -37.76 -3.94
N PRO A 547 2.35 -38.34 -5.02
CA PRO A 547 3.57 -39.14 -4.91
C PRO A 547 4.69 -38.40 -4.17
N PHE A 548 5.44 -39.10 -3.32
CA PHE A 548 6.41 -38.46 -2.42
C PHE A 548 7.52 -37.64 -3.11
N ASP A 549 7.83 -37.93 -4.38
CA ASP A 549 8.87 -37.28 -5.17
C ASP A 549 8.38 -36.04 -5.94
N GLN A 550 7.08 -35.73 -5.86
CA GLN A 550 6.44 -34.58 -6.49
C GLN A 550 6.31 -33.38 -5.55
N TRP A 551 7.16 -33.30 -4.52
CA TRP A 551 7.11 -32.25 -3.50
C TRP A 551 8.38 -31.39 -3.50
N GLU A 552 8.17 -30.12 -3.16
CA GLU A 552 9.20 -29.11 -2.96
C GLU A 552 9.09 -28.52 -1.56
N TYR A 553 10.23 -28.14 -1.01
CA TYR A 553 10.44 -27.86 0.41
C TYR A 553 10.99 -26.45 0.58
N ARG A 554 10.53 -25.76 1.63
CA ARG A 554 11.06 -24.46 2.05
C ARG A 554 11.18 -24.42 3.58
N CYS A 555 12.41 -24.20 4.04
CA CYS A 555 12.74 -24.16 5.47
C CYS A 555 12.37 -22.81 6.10
N LYS A 556 12.10 -22.81 7.41
CA LYS A 556 11.91 -21.60 8.22
C LYS A 556 13.19 -20.79 8.47
N ASP A 557 14.37 -21.42 8.35
CA ASP A 557 15.65 -20.74 8.58
C ASP A 557 15.87 -19.64 7.51
N PRO A 558 15.96 -18.35 7.91
CA PRO A 558 16.09 -17.25 6.97
C PRO A 558 17.37 -17.32 6.12
N LYS A 559 18.40 -18.09 6.52
CA LYS A 559 19.63 -18.28 5.75
C LYS A 559 19.43 -18.99 4.41
N HIS A 560 18.38 -19.81 4.27
CA HIS A 560 18.08 -20.54 3.03
C HIS A 560 17.32 -19.70 1.99
N GLY A 561 16.93 -18.46 2.34
CA GLY A 561 16.16 -17.59 1.46
C GLY A 561 14.72 -18.08 1.25
N ARG A 562 14.06 -17.60 0.18
CA ARG A 562 12.64 -17.90 -0.11
C ARG A 562 12.42 -18.98 -1.18
N SER A 563 13.49 -19.59 -1.69
CA SER A 563 13.43 -20.53 -2.82
C SER A 563 12.86 -21.88 -2.40
N TRP A 564 12.19 -22.54 -3.35
CA TRP A 564 11.71 -23.91 -3.21
C TRP A 564 12.78 -24.90 -3.68
N VAL A 565 12.99 -25.98 -2.93
CA VAL A 565 13.99 -27.01 -3.26
C VAL A 565 13.37 -28.39 -3.26
N LYS A 566 13.76 -29.21 -4.24
CA LYS A 566 13.42 -30.63 -4.25
C LYS A 566 14.39 -31.41 -3.38
N TYR A 567 13.84 -32.31 -2.57
CA TYR A 567 14.65 -33.32 -1.91
C TYR A 567 15.24 -34.27 -2.95
N ASP A 568 16.49 -34.69 -2.75
CA ASP A 568 17.05 -35.80 -3.52
C ASP A 568 16.25 -37.08 -3.20
N GLY A 569 15.56 -37.64 -4.20
CA GLY A 569 14.72 -38.82 -4.04
C GLY A 569 15.46 -40.03 -3.48
N THR A 570 16.78 -40.14 -3.74
CA THR A 570 17.62 -41.24 -3.23
C THR A 570 17.90 -41.09 -1.72
N LYS A 571 17.92 -39.86 -1.20
CA LYS A 571 18.03 -39.55 0.24
C LYS A 571 16.67 -39.51 0.94
N LEU A 572 15.63 -39.01 0.25
CA LEU A 572 14.29 -38.83 0.81
C LEU A 572 13.61 -40.16 1.14
N LEU A 573 13.62 -41.11 0.20
CA LEU A 573 12.90 -42.37 0.38
C LEU A 573 13.40 -43.17 1.61
N PRO A 574 14.72 -43.29 1.89
CA PRO A 574 15.22 -43.83 3.15
C PRO A 574 14.68 -43.11 4.39
N LEU A 575 14.65 -41.78 4.40
CA LEU A 575 14.14 -40.97 5.52
C LEU A 575 12.65 -41.21 5.76
N LEU A 576 11.85 -41.24 4.69
CA LEU A 576 10.42 -41.56 4.75
C LEU A 576 10.18 -42.98 5.28
N LYS A 577 11.04 -43.93 4.88
CA LYS A 577 10.96 -45.31 5.35
C LYS A 577 11.31 -45.44 6.84
N SER A 578 12.21 -44.60 7.34
CA SER A 578 12.63 -44.57 8.74
C SER A 578 11.73 -43.77 9.67
N LEU A 579 10.72 -43.05 9.15
CA LEU A 579 9.75 -42.34 10.00
C LEU A 579 9.14 -43.31 11.00
N GLU A 580 9.04 -42.96 12.28
CA GLU A 580 8.37 -43.82 13.25
C GLU A 580 6.84 -43.77 13.06
N PRO A 581 6.10 -44.87 13.31
CA PRO A 581 4.65 -44.78 13.44
C PRO A 581 4.29 -43.73 14.50
N CYS A 582 3.28 -42.91 14.23
CA CYS A 582 2.74 -42.05 15.29
C CYS A 582 2.25 -42.94 16.43
N GLU A 583 2.51 -42.54 17.67
CA GLU A 583 1.88 -43.21 18.81
C GLU A 583 0.37 -43.05 18.68
N GLU A 584 -0.37 -44.15 18.57
CA GLU A 584 -1.81 -44.10 18.39
C GLU A 584 -2.51 -44.36 19.73
N LEU A 585 -3.33 -43.41 20.15
CA LEU A 585 -4.07 -43.47 21.41
C LEU A 585 -5.57 -43.51 21.12
N ASN A 586 -6.22 -44.63 21.43
CA ASN A 586 -7.68 -44.74 21.29
C ASN A 586 -8.35 -44.44 22.65
N ILE A 587 -9.24 -43.45 22.69
CA ILE A 587 -10.03 -43.11 23.88
C ILE A 587 -11.52 -43.24 23.54
N LEU A 588 -12.18 -44.21 24.15
CA LEU A 588 -13.62 -44.38 24.13
C LEU A 588 -14.27 -43.52 25.21
N ILE A 589 -15.15 -42.61 24.82
CA ILE A 589 -15.82 -41.67 25.72
C ILE A 589 -17.21 -42.18 26.05
N LEU A 590 -17.48 -42.41 27.33
CA LEU A 590 -18.72 -42.95 27.86
C LEU A 590 -19.31 -41.99 28.88
N GLY A 591 -20.64 -41.93 28.99
CA GLY A 591 -21.33 -41.13 30.01
C GLY A 591 -22.78 -40.86 29.64
N GLU A 592 -23.58 -40.48 30.64
CA GLU A 592 -25.01 -40.19 30.45
C GLU A 592 -25.26 -38.97 29.54
N THR A 593 -26.50 -38.82 29.07
CA THR A 593 -26.93 -37.64 28.32
C THR A 593 -26.79 -36.38 29.19
N GLY A 594 -26.22 -35.31 28.63
CA GLY A 594 -26.06 -34.04 29.34
C GLY A 594 -24.93 -33.98 30.36
N VAL A 595 -24.06 -35.01 30.46
CA VAL A 595 -22.82 -34.94 31.26
C VAL A 595 -21.77 -33.99 30.65
N GLY A 596 -21.93 -33.62 29.38
CA GLY A 596 -21.04 -32.69 28.69
C GLY A 596 -19.97 -33.34 27.79
N LYS A 597 -20.21 -34.55 27.27
CA LYS A 597 -19.28 -35.26 26.36
C LYS A 597 -18.80 -34.40 25.18
N SER A 598 -19.73 -33.89 24.37
CA SER A 598 -19.41 -33.07 23.19
C SER A 598 -18.68 -31.77 23.55
N THR A 599 -19.07 -31.14 24.67
CA THR A 599 -18.37 -29.97 25.20
C THR A 599 -16.95 -30.33 25.63
N TRP A 600 -16.76 -31.47 26.29
CA TRP A 600 -15.46 -31.97 26.73
C TRP A 600 -14.56 -32.30 25.53
N ILE A 601 -15.06 -32.94 24.47
CA ILE A 601 -14.29 -33.24 23.25
C ILE A 601 -13.72 -31.94 22.65
N ASN A 602 -14.57 -30.95 22.45
CA ASN A 602 -14.12 -29.66 21.91
C ASN A 602 -13.17 -28.94 22.87
N ALA A 603 -13.44 -28.98 24.18
CA ALA A 603 -12.56 -28.40 25.19
C ALA A 603 -11.17 -29.07 25.20
N PHE A 604 -11.14 -30.41 25.19
CA PHE A 604 -9.92 -31.23 25.17
C PHE A 604 -9.02 -30.89 23.98
N ILE A 605 -9.61 -30.73 22.78
CA ILE A 605 -8.88 -30.30 21.58
C ILE A 605 -8.22 -28.93 21.78
N ASN A 606 -8.95 -27.96 22.32
CA ASN A 606 -8.41 -26.60 22.50
C ASN A 606 -7.41 -26.53 23.65
N PHE A 607 -7.64 -27.24 24.75
CA PHE A 607 -6.72 -27.34 25.89
C PHE A 607 -5.38 -27.95 25.51
N LEU A 608 -5.38 -28.92 24.59
CA LEU A 608 -4.15 -29.55 24.12
C LEU A 608 -3.54 -28.85 22.90
N THR A 609 -4.28 -27.95 22.25
CA THR A 609 -3.76 -27.08 21.20
C THR A 609 -3.05 -25.84 21.76
N TYR A 610 -3.65 -25.15 22.73
CA TYR A 610 -3.17 -23.85 23.20
C TYR A 610 -2.64 -23.92 24.64
N GLY A 611 -1.45 -23.36 24.86
CA GLY A 611 -0.78 -23.37 26.16
C GLY A 611 -1.43 -22.46 27.20
N SER A 612 -2.21 -21.46 26.77
CA SER A 612 -2.95 -20.56 27.67
C SER A 612 -4.30 -20.12 27.11
N LEU A 613 -5.21 -19.65 27.97
CA LEU A 613 -6.47 -19.05 27.52
C LEU A 613 -6.23 -17.79 26.66
N GLN A 614 -5.19 -17.01 26.97
CA GLN A 614 -4.86 -15.81 26.20
C GLN A 614 -4.45 -16.13 24.77
N GLU A 615 -3.65 -17.19 24.60
CA GLU A 615 -3.28 -17.72 23.29
C GLU A 615 -4.52 -18.19 22.53
N ALA A 616 -5.41 -18.95 23.17
CA ALA A 616 -6.66 -19.40 22.55
C ALA A 616 -7.58 -18.22 22.15
N LEU A 617 -7.62 -17.15 22.95
CA LEU A 617 -8.37 -15.93 22.65
C LEU A 617 -7.75 -15.12 21.49
N SER A 618 -6.44 -15.27 21.25
CA SER A 618 -5.74 -14.57 20.17
C SER A 618 -6.02 -15.14 18.77
N VAL A 619 -6.48 -16.40 18.67
CA VAL A 619 -6.76 -17.08 17.39
C VAL A 619 -8.24 -16.95 17.04
N ASP A 620 -8.60 -16.55 15.82
CA ASP A 620 -9.97 -16.14 15.47
C ASP A 620 -11.06 -17.21 15.64
N THR A 621 -10.74 -18.48 15.38
CA THR A 621 -11.71 -19.58 15.43
C THR A 621 -11.48 -20.55 16.59
N VAL A 622 -12.57 -20.99 17.24
CA VAL A 622 -12.54 -22.12 18.18
C VAL A 622 -12.43 -23.43 17.40
N LYS A 623 -11.49 -24.31 17.76
CA LYS A 623 -11.42 -25.65 17.16
C LYS A 623 -12.57 -26.51 17.67
N TRP A 624 -13.24 -27.24 16.80
CA TRP A 624 -14.33 -28.14 17.20
C TRP A 624 -14.40 -29.36 16.28
N LYS A 625 -14.97 -30.43 16.80
CA LYS A 625 -15.19 -31.70 16.10
C LYS A 625 -16.62 -32.19 16.24
N THR A 626 -17.20 -31.99 17.41
CA THR A 626 -18.60 -32.36 17.69
C THR A 626 -19.44 -31.10 17.88
N LEU A 627 -20.65 -31.06 17.34
CA LEU A 627 -21.59 -29.96 17.59
C LEU A 627 -21.91 -29.88 19.10
N CYS A 628 -21.74 -28.70 19.70
CA CYS A 628 -22.16 -28.48 21.08
C CYS A 628 -22.85 -27.13 21.23
N SER A 629 -23.88 -27.06 22.08
CA SER A 629 -24.59 -25.83 22.40
C SER A 629 -24.73 -25.67 23.91
N PHE A 630 -24.64 -24.43 24.38
CA PHE A 630 -24.92 -24.08 25.76
C PHE A 630 -25.59 -22.71 25.86
N GLN A 631 -26.22 -22.48 27.00
CA GLN A 631 -26.88 -21.21 27.31
C GLN A 631 -26.03 -20.42 28.30
N THR A 632 -26.03 -19.10 28.17
CA THR A 632 -25.45 -18.16 29.15
C THR A 632 -26.35 -16.94 29.29
N GLN A 633 -26.13 -16.11 30.30
CA GLN A 633 -26.91 -14.91 30.57
C GLN A 633 -25.99 -13.69 30.58
N VAL A 634 -26.40 -12.63 29.90
CA VAL A 634 -25.75 -11.31 29.94
C VAL A 634 -26.71 -10.28 30.48
N VAL A 635 -26.18 -9.22 31.10
CA VAL A 635 -27.00 -8.10 31.58
C VAL A 635 -27.00 -7.00 30.53
N GLU A 636 -28.13 -6.82 29.85
CA GLU A 636 -28.35 -5.71 28.91
C GLU A 636 -29.43 -4.80 29.49
N GLN A 637 -29.14 -3.50 29.65
CA GLN A 637 -30.06 -2.51 30.21
C GLN A 637 -30.66 -2.92 31.59
N GLY A 638 -29.87 -3.59 32.42
CA GLY A 638 -30.28 -4.04 33.75
C GLY A 638 -31.18 -5.28 33.78
N ARG A 639 -31.40 -5.96 32.65
CA ARG A 639 -32.15 -7.22 32.57
C ARG A 639 -31.23 -8.37 32.18
N PHE A 640 -31.45 -9.54 32.77
CA PHE A 640 -30.83 -10.77 32.31
C PHE A 640 -31.43 -11.18 30.96
N ILE A 641 -30.59 -11.28 29.94
CA ILE A 641 -30.93 -11.79 28.62
C ILE A 641 -30.20 -13.10 28.42
N GLN A 642 -30.96 -14.15 28.09
CA GLN A 642 -30.42 -15.45 27.75
C GLN A 642 -29.83 -15.42 26.33
N LYS A 643 -28.59 -15.89 26.19
CA LYS A 643 -27.87 -16.05 24.93
C LYS A 643 -27.53 -17.52 24.73
N GLN A 644 -27.84 -18.03 23.55
CA GLN A 644 -27.44 -19.36 23.11
C GLN A 644 -26.11 -19.27 22.38
N VAL A 645 -25.14 -20.09 22.78
CA VAL A 645 -23.87 -20.25 22.09
C VAL A 645 -23.84 -21.63 21.47
N THR A 646 -23.66 -21.68 20.16
CA THR A 646 -23.55 -22.92 19.38
C THR A 646 -22.20 -22.96 18.66
N ILE A 647 -21.52 -24.10 18.79
CA ILE A 647 -20.23 -24.37 18.18
C ILE A 647 -20.41 -25.57 17.25
N GLY A 648 -20.30 -25.32 15.95
CA GLY A 648 -20.44 -26.32 14.89
C GLY A 648 -21.58 -26.04 13.91
N THR A 649 -21.57 -26.76 12.79
CA THR A 649 -22.63 -26.77 11.75
C THR A 649 -23.12 -28.20 11.56
N SER A 650 -24.44 -28.41 11.53
CA SER A 650 -25.03 -29.74 11.25
C SER A 650 -25.07 -30.00 9.74
N THR A 651 -24.76 -31.23 9.34
CA THR A 651 -24.91 -31.73 7.96
C THR A 651 -26.24 -32.47 7.74
N SER A 652 -27.08 -32.61 8.77
CA SER A 652 -28.34 -33.35 8.72
C SER A 652 -29.54 -32.46 9.08
N GLU A 653 -30.54 -32.41 8.19
CA GLU A 653 -31.76 -31.58 8.25
C GLU A 653 -32.77 -31.96 9.36
N ASN A 654 -32.38 -32.69 10.41
CA ASN A 654 -33.30 -33.11 11.47
C ASN A 654 -32.76 -32.75 12.86
N GLU A 655 -33.39 -31.74 13.47
CA GLU A 655 -33.87 -31.69 14.88
C GLU A 655 -33.51 -30.49 15.79
N ASP A 656 -34.57 -30.10 16.51
CA ASP A 656 -34.89 -29.36 17.75
C ASP A 656 -33.94 -28.33 18.44
N PRO A 657 -34.44 -27.12 18.83
CA PRO A 657 -33.66 -26.07 19.51
C PRO A 657 -33.22 -26.36 20.97
N SER A 658 -33.61 -27.51 21.54
CA SER A 658 -33.42 -27.85 22.96
C SER A 658 -32.03 -28.42 23.30
N GLY A 659 -31.15 -28.63 22.32
CA GLY A 659 -29.81 -29.19 22.54
C GLY A 659 -29.78 -30.71 22.78
N GLN A 660 -30.86 -31.42 22.46
CA GLN A 660 -30.88 -32.88 22.42
C GLN A 660 -30.34 -33.37 21.07
N LEU A 661 -29.02 -33.48 20.95
CA LEU A 661 -28.43 -34.32 19.91
C LEU A 661 -28.38 -35.76 20.42
N ALA A 662 -29.33 -36.58 19.98
CA ALA A 662 -29.12 -38.01 19.94
C ALA A 662 -28.16 -38.30 18.79
N THR A 663 -26.85 -38.36 19.08
CA THR A 663 -25.85 -38.92 18.15
C THR A 663 -26.41 -40.28 17.69
N ARG A 664 -26.69 -40.47 16.40
CA ARG A 664 -27.33 -41.69 15.88
C ARG A 664 -26.32 -42.74 15.38
N GLU A 665 -25.04 -42.40 15.32
CA GLU A 665 -23.93 -43.28 14.90
C GLU A 665 -22.67 -42.97 15.74
N THR A 666 -21.86 -43.99 16.03
CA THR A 666 -20.57 -43.84 16.75
C THR A 666 -19.59 -43.02 15.90
N MET A 667 -19.15 -41.86 16.39
CA MET A 667 -18.23 -40.98 15.66
C MET A 667 -16.79 -41.18 16.14
N VAL A 668 -15.85 -41.24 15.19
CA VAL A 668 -14.41 -41.33 15.48
C VAL A 668 -13.73 -40.05 15.03
N ASP A 669 -13.30 -39.23 15.99
CA ASP A 669 -12.59 -37.98 15.75
C ASP A 669 -11.08 -38.17 15.93
N GLU A 670 -10.31 -37.90 14.89
CA GLU A 670 -8.85 -37.91 14.96
C GLU A 670 -8.29 -36.53 15.30
N VAL A 671 -7.42 -36.48 16.32
CA VAL A 671 -6.72 -35.28 16.79
C VAL A 671 -5.23 -35.61 16.93
N SER A 672 -4.35 -34.75 16.39
CA SER A 672 -2.90 -34.90 16.55
C SER A 672 -2.40 -34.03 17.70
N ILE A 673 -1.69 -34.63 18.65
CA ILE A 673 -1.15 -33.98 19.86
C ILE A 673 0.35 -34.32 19.94
N GLY A 674 1.20 -33.38 19.52
CA GLY A 674 2.63 -33.67 19.36
C GLY A 674 2.87 -34.78 18.33
N ASN A 675 3.51 -35.87 18.74
CA ASN A 675 3.72 -37.07 17.91
C ASN A 675 2.65 -38.18 18.13
N VAL A 676 1.59 -37.87 18.87
CA VAL A 676 0.55 -38.82 19.26
C VAL A 676 -0.72 -38.53 18.48
N ARG A 677 -1.24 -39.53 17.76
CA ARG A 677 -2.55 -39.49 17.13
C ARG A 677 -3.58 -40.01 18.12
N VAL A 678 -4.40 -39.11 18.67
CA VAL A 678 -5.50 -39.45 19.57
C VAL A 678 -6.78 -39.65 18.75
N ARG A 679 -7.36 -40.84 18.83
CA ARG A 679 -8.70 -41.15 18.29
C ARG A 679 -9.71 -41.07 19.43
N LEU A 680 -10.57 -40.07 19.37
CA LEU A 680 -11.69 -39.90 20.30
C LEU A 680 -12.89 -40.62 19.69
N ILE A 681 -13.33 -41.69 20.34
CA ILE A 681 -14.50 -42.47 19.92
C ILE A 681 -15.67 -41.97 20.77
N ASP A 682 -16.48 -41.08 20.19
CA ASP A 682 -17.67 -40.54 20.83
C ASP A 682 -18.82 -41.53 20.66
N THR A 683 -19.38 -41.95 21.78
CA THR A 683 -20.48 -42.91 21.81
C THR A 683 -21.79 -42.17 22.01
N THR A 684 -22.82 -42.62 21.30
CA THR A 684 -24.20 -42.20 21.53
C THR A 684 -24.52 -42.35 23.02
N SER A 685 -25.05 -41.30 23.66
CA SER A 685 -25.28 -41.28 25.11
C SER A 685 -26.01 -42.54 25.59
N LEU A 686 -25.36 -43.32 26.46
CA LEU A 686 -25.94 -44.52 27.03
C LEU A 686 -26.94 -44.14 28.14
N GLY A 687 -28.09 -44.82 28.17
CA GLY A 687 -29.26 -44.39 28.95
C GLY A 687 -30.26 -43.59 28.13
N ASP A 688 -30.42 -43.95 26.86
CA ASP A 688 -31.45 -43.41 25.99
C ASP A 688 -32.85 -43.66 26.61
N THR A 689 -33.73 -42.67 26.53
CA THR A 689 -35.14 -42.74 26.94
C THR A 689 -35.93 -43.92 26.34
N ARG A 690 -35.35 -44.63 25.37
CA ARG A 690 -35.89 -45.80 24.66
C ARG A 690 -35.62 -47.16 25.33
N GLY A 691 -34.81 -47.23 26.40
CA GLY A 691 -34.67 -48.41 27.27
C GLY A 691 -33.50 -49.37 26.98
N VAL A 692 -33.38 -50.42 27.80
CA VAL A 692 -32.22 -51.33 27.94
C VAL A 692 -31.82 -52.07 26.65
N ASP A 693 -32.79 -52.38 25.77
CA ASP A 693 -32.51 -53.11 24.53
C ASP A 693 -31.82 -52.24 23.47
N GLN A 694 -32.02 -50.91 23.50
CA GLN A 694 -31.29 -49.99 22.64
C GLN A 694 -29.85 -49.81 23.12
N ASP A 695 -29.62 -49.75 24.44
CA ASP A 695 -28.27 -49.67 25.01
C ASP A 695 -27.41 -50.89 24.62
N LYS A 696 -28.00 -52.10 24.57
CA LYS A 696 -27.30 -53.30 24.07
C LYS A 696 -26.86 -53.17 22.61
N LYS A 697 -27.67 -52.55 21.75
CA LYS A 697 -27.32 -52.30 20.33
C LYS A 697 -26.21 -51.25 20.22
N ASN A 698 -26.30 -50.17 21.00
CA ASN A 698 -25.29 -49.11 21.04
C ASN A 698 -23.93 -49.69 21.49
N ILE A 699 -23.92 -50.56 22.51
CA ILE A 699 -22.70 -51.25 22.95
C ILE A 699 -22.15 -52.18 21.87
N ALA A 700 -23.01 -52.93 21.16
CA ALA A 700 -22.56 -53.81 20.08
C ALA A 700 -21.94 -53.04 18.89
N GLU A 701 -22.47 -51.86 18.57
CA GLU A 701 -21.92 -50.95 17.57
C GLU A 701 -20.56 -50.40 18.01
N VAL A 702 -20.43 -49.97 19.26
CA VAL A 702 -19.14 -49.54 19.82
C VAL A 702 -18.11 -50.67 19.72
N LEU A 703 -18.48 -51.90 20.10
CA LEU A 703 -17.58 -53.05 20.01
C LEU A 703 -17.16 -53.37 18.56
N SER A 704 -18.04 -53.17 17.57
CA SER A 704 -17.68 -53.38 16.16
C SER A 704 -16.73 -52.30 15.63
N VAL A 705 -16.87 -51.06 16.07
CA VAL A 705 -15.92 -49.97 15.77
C VAL A 705 -14.55 -50.26 16.39
N LEU A 706 -14.52 -50.72 17.64
CA LEU A 706 -13.26 -51.06 18.32
C LEU A 706 -12.49 -52.19 17.61
N GLN A 707 -13.18 -53.18 17.03
CA GLN A 707 -12.56 -54.27 16.27
C GLN A 707 -11.75 -53.81 15.04
N ASN A 708 -11.99 -52.60 14.53
CA ASN A 708 -11.27 -52.06 13.38
C ASN A 708 -9.87 -51.50 13.73
N TYR A 709 -9.50 -51.44 15.01
CA TYR A 709 -8.24 -50.86 15.45
C TYR A 709 -7.39 -51.86 16.24
N ASN A 710 -6.10 -51.96 15.91
CA ASN A 710 -5.18 -52.96 16.47
C ASN A 710 -4.46 -52.51 17.76
N CYS A 711 -4.78 -51.33 18.31
CA CYS A 711 -4.14 -50.76 19.51
C CYS A 711 -5.06 -50.81 20.74
N PRO A 712 -4.50 -50.84 21.98
CA PRO A 712 -5.27 -50.88 23.21
C PRO A 712 -6.30 -49.75 23.29
N HIS A 713 -7.51 -50.06 23.73
CA HIS A 713 -8.56 -49.07 23.92
C HIS A 713 -8.54 -48.58 25.37
N ASN A 714 -8.56 -47.26 25.53
CA ASN A 714 -8.70 -46.58 26.81
C ASN A 714 -10.16 -46.13 27.00
N PHE A 715 -10.69 -46.27 28.20
CA PHE A 715 -12.08 -46.01 28.54
C PHE A 715 -12.16 -44.79 29.45
N LEU A 716 -12.82 -43.72 28.99
CA LEU A 716 -13.08 -42.52 29.79
C LEU A 716 -14.57 -42.42 30.12
N PHE A 717 -14.90 -42.59 31.41
CA PHE A 717 -16.25 -42.40 31.92
C PHE A 717 -16.45 -40.99 32.45
N LEU A 718 -17.27 -40.21 31.76
CA LEU A 718 -17.66 -38.88 32.19
C LEU A 718 -18.86 -38.91 33.13
N LEU A 719 -18.73 -38.24 34.28
CA LEU A 719 -19.72 -38.11 35.36
C LEU A 719 -19.88 -36.64 35.76
N LYS A 720 -21.05 -36.25 36.28
CA LYS A 720 -21.20 -34.96 36.97
C LYS A 720 -20.69 -35.09 38.41
N PRO A 721 -20.26 -34.00 39.08
CA PRO A 721 -19.68 -34.07 40.41
C PRO A 721 -20.71 -33.87 41.54
N ASN A 722 -21.96 -33.59 41.20
CA ASN A 722 -23.02 -33.18 42.14
C ASN A 722 -24.19 -34.18 42.22
N GLU A 723 -23.97 -35.43 41.81
CA GLU A 723 -24.96 -36.49 41.93
C GLU A 723 -24.81 -37.22 43.27
N SER A 724 -25.70 -36.96 44.22
CA SER A 724 -25.74 -37.67 45.51
C SER A 724 -26.11 -39.16 45.38
N HIS A 725 -26.69 -39.54 44.23
CA HIS A 725 -26.97 -40.92 43.83
C HIS A 725 -26.68 -41.08 42.34
N LEU A 726 -26.00 -42.17 41.96
CA LEU A 726 -25.83 -42.51 40.54
C LEU A 726 -27.19 -42.76 39.90
N THR A 727 -27.40 -42.18 38.73
CA THR A 727 -28.59 -42.45 37.91
C THR A 727 -28.65 -43.93 37.52
N ALA A 728 -29.86 -44.46 37.29
CA ALA A 728 -30.04 -45.85 36.85
C ALA A 728 -29.25 -46.16 35.58
N SER A 729 -29.19 -45.18 34.66
CA SER A 729 -28.41 -45.24 33.43
C SER A 729 -26.90 -45.29 33.70
N SER A 730 -26.34 -44.36 34.47
CA SER A 730 -24.90 -44.33 34.81
C SER A 730 -24.47 -45.60 35.55
N ARG A 731 -25.31 -46.09 36.48
CA ARG A 731 -25.09 -47.36 37.17
C ARG A 731 -25.04 -48.51 36.17
N PHE A 732 -26.09 -48.70 35.37
CA PHE A 732 -26.16 -49.79 34.40
C PHE A 732 -24.96 -49.80 33.44
N CYS A 733 -24.56 -48.64 32.93
CA CYS A 733 -23.44 -48.53 31.98
C CYS A 733 -22.12 -48.98 32.58
N ILE A 734 -21.82 -48.53 33.80
CA ILE A 734 -20.60 -48.92 34.52
C ILE A 734 -20.64 -50.43 34.81
N GLU A 735 -21.76 -50.97 35.27
CA GLU A 735 -21.90 -52.40 35.55
C GLU A 735 -21.73 -53.27 34.29
N GLN A 736 -22.33 -52.88 33.15
CA GLN A 736 -22.21 -53.62 31.89
C GLN A 736 -20.77 -53.62 31.36
N LEU A 737 -20.11 -52.46 31.36
CA LEU A 737 -18.73 -52.38 30.90
C LEU A 737 -17.79 -53.20 31.80
N LEU A 738 -17.94 -53.12 33.12
CA LEU A 738 -17.14 -53.93 34.04
C LEU A 738 -17.41 -55.44 33.90
N THR A 739 -18.59 -55.83 33.44
CA THR A 739 -18.92 -57.24 33.14
C THR A 739 -18.22 -57.76 31.88
N HIS A 740 -17.99 -56.89 30.89
CA HIS A 740 -17.42 -57.26 29.59
C HIS A 740 -15.89 -57.05 29.49
N LEU A 741 -15.28 -56.34 30.44
CA LEU A 741 -13.84 -56.12 30.47
C LEU A 741 -13.10 -57.23 31.24
N ASN A 742 -12.02 -57.75 30.64
CA ASN A 742 -11.11 -58.67 31.31
C ASN A 742 -10.34 -57.94 32.44
N ARG A 743 -9.87 -58.68 33.46
CA ARG A 743 -9.08 -58.15 34.59
C ARG A 743 -7.82 -57.38 34.19
N THR A 744 -7.28 -57.59 32.99
CA THR A 744 -6.12 -56.86 32.45
C THR A 744 -6.48 -55.49 31.89
N ALA A 745 -7.77 -55.23 31.57
CA ALA A 745 -8.23 -53.97 30.99
C ALA A 745 -8.66 -52.93 32.03
N THR A 746 -8.64 -53.26 33.32
CA THR A 746 -9.00 -52.33 34.40
C THR A 746 -8.02 -51.17 34.55
N GLY A 747 -6.78 -51.34 34.12
CA GLY A 747 -5.78 -50.26 34.05
C GLY A 747 -6.15 -49.18 33.04
N ASN A 748 -6.93 -49.52 32.01
CA ASN A 748 -7.29 -48.65 30.89
C ASN A 748 -8.52 -47.78 31.20
N ILE A 749 -9.04 -47.78 32.43
CA ILE A 749 -10.27 -47.09 32.81
C ILE A 749 -9.92 -45.81 33.58
N ALA A 750 -10.44 -44.68 33.11
CA ALA A 750 -10.42 -43.40 33.79
C ALA A 750 -11.85 -42.89 34.06
N PHE A 751 -12.03 -42.24 35.20
CA PHE A 751 -13.27 -41.55 35.56
C PHE A 751 -13.04 -40.04 35.51
N GLY A 752 -13.68 -39.37 34.56
CA GLY A 752 -13.65 -37.92 34.40
C GLY A 752 -14.88 -37.26 34.99
N PHE A 753 -14.70 -36.34 35.92
CA PHE A 753 -15.78 -35.51 36.44
C PHE A 753 -15.81 -34.20 35.63
N THR A 754 -16.94 -33.88 34.99
CA THR A 754 -17.12 -32.62 34.26
C THR A 754 -17.66 -31.52 35.18
N ASN A 755 -17.66 -30.27 34.73
CA ASN A 755 -18.25 -29.13 35.47
C ASN A 755 -17.78 -28.99 36.93
N THR A 756 -16.52 -29.33 37.22
CA THR A 756 -16.02 -29.45 38.60
C THR A 756 -15.73 -28.13 39.29
N ARG A 757 -15.99 -26.97 38.66
CA ARG A 757 -15.76 -25.66 39.29
C ARG A 757 -16.52 -25.52 40.62
N GLY A 758 -17.77 -25.97 40.66
CA GLY A 758 -18.61 -25.92 41.87
C GLY A 758 -18.15 -26.83 43.00
N SER A 759 -17.44 -27.92 42.68
CA SER A 759 -16.86 -28.85 43.65
C SER A 759 -15.39 -28.54 43.98
N ASN A 760 -14.92 -27.32 43.65
CA ASN A 760 -13.52 -26.91 43.79
C ASN A 760 -12.54 -27.87 43.09
N PHE A 761 -12.92 -28.30 41.88
CA PHE A 761 -12.18 -29.21 41.01
C PHE A 761 -11.87 -30.55 41.68
N LYS A 762 -12.91 -31.13 42.29
CA LYS A 762 -12.90 -32.46 42.91
C LYS A 762 -14.12 -33.27 42.45
N PRO A 763 -14.13 -34.60 42.62
CA PRO A 763 -15.25 -35.47 42.24
C PRO A 763 -16.60 -35.15 42.90
N GLY A 764 -16.60 -34.40 44.02
CA GLY A 764 -17.81 -33.98 44.71
C GLY A 764 -18.65 -35.13 45.27
N ASP A 765 -19.97 -34.94 45.32
CA ASP A 765 -20.93 -35.85 45.98
C ASP A 765 -21.06 -37.20 45.28
N THR A 766 -20.67 -37.27 43.99
CA THR A 766 -20.73 -38.49 43.16
C THR A 766 -19.65 -39.51 43.52
N PHE A 767 -18.60 -39.11 44.24
CA PHE A 767 -17.49 -39.99 44.62
C PHE A 767 -17.96 -41.19 45.44
N ALA A 768 -18.73 -40.97 46.51
CA ALA A 768 -19.14 -42.04 47.42
C ALA A 768 -20.12 -43.06 46.77
N PRO A 769 -21.13 -42.64 46.01
CA PRO A 769 -21.95 -43.55 45.21
C PRO A 769 -21.16 -44.39 44.19
N LEU A 770 -20.19 -43.78 43.50
CA LEU A 770 -19.32 -44.47 42.55
C LEU A 770 -18.42 -45.49 43.26
N GLU A 771 -17.76 -45.10 44.35
CA GLU A 771 -16.92 -45.99 45.14
C GLU A 771 -17.72 -47.20 45.66
N LYS A 772 -18.95 -46.96 46.11
CA LYS A 772 -19.86 -48.03 46.54
C LYS A 772 -20.21 -48.98 45.39
N LEU A 773 -20.45 -48.46 44.19
CA LEU A 773 -20.74 -49.28 43.01
C LEU A 773 -19.56 -50.16 42.61
N LEU A 774 -18.36 -49.58 42.56
CA LEU A 774 -17.14 -50.31 42.18
C LEU A 774 -16.81 -51.42 43.18
N ARG A 775 -16.97 -51.18 44.48
CA ARG A 775 -16.78 -52.20 45.53
C ARG A 775 -17.79 -53.36 45.44
N GLN A 776 -18.96 -53.16 44.84
CA GLN A 776 -19.96 -54.22 44.66
C GLN A 776 -19.62 -55.19 43.52
N HIS A 777 -18.67 -54.84 42.64
CA HIS A 777 -18.25 -55.66 41.50
C HIS A 777 -16.88 -56.32 41.74
N GLU A 778 -16.85 -57.45 42.45
CA GLU A 778 -15.61 -58.18 42.81
C GLU A 778 -14.80 -58.69 41.59
N GLY A 779 -15.39 -58.73 40.40
CA GLY A 779 -14.77 -59.17 39.15
C GLY A 779 -13.67 -58.23 38.63
N ALA A 780 -13.87 -56.92 38.78
CA ALA A 780 -12.99 -55.86 38.30
C ALA A 780 -12.51 -55.01 39.50
N LYS A 781 -11.29 -55.24 39.97
CA LYS A 781 -10.69 -54.50 41.10
C LYS A 781 -10.30 -53.08 40.67
N VAL A 782 -11.29 -52.20 40.48
CA VAL A 782 -11.09 -50.80 40.10
C VAL A 782 -11.30 -49.93 41.33
N ASP A 783 -10.20 -49.44 41.90
CA ASP A 783 -10.23 -48.48 43.01
C ASP A 783 -10.12 -47.04 42.48
N LEU A 784 -10.75 -46.09 43.17
CA LEU A 784 -10.67 -44.67 42.83
C LEU A 784 -9.41 -44.05 43.44
N HIS A 785 -8.45 -43.70 42.59
CA HIS A 785 -7.19 -43.08 42.96
C HIS A 785 -6.95 -41.81 42.13
N GLU A 786 -6.03 -40.96 42.58
CA GLU A 786 -5.66 -39.77 41.81
C GLU A 786 -5.26 -40.12 40.38
N GLN A 787 -4.55 -41.23 40.17
CA GLN A 787 -4.08 -41.69 38.85
C GLN A 787 -5.19 -42.01 37.82
N ASN A 788 -6.39 -42.40 38.25
CA ASN A 788 -7.50 -42.78 37.36
C ASN A 788 -8.76 -41.91 37.51
N VAL A 789 -8.71 -40.90 38.38
CA VAL A 789 -9.81 -39.93 38.59
C VAL A 789 -9.36 -38.56 38.12
N TYR A 790 -10.12 -37.94 37.21
CA TYR A 790 -9.81 -36.67 36.56
C TYR A 790 -10.92 -35.66 36.76
N CYS A 791 -10.58 -34.38 36.91
CA CYS A 791 -11.56 -33.31 37.13
C CYS A 791 -11.44 -32.22 36.06
N PHE A 792 -12.40 -32.18 35.15
CA PHE A 792 -12.42 -31.27 34.00
C PHE A 792 -13.42 -30.12 34.22
N ASP A 793 -12.97 -28.90 33.99
CA ASP A 793 -13.85 -27.71 33.97
C ASP A 793 -13.95 -27.13 32.57
N SER A 794 -15.07 -27.39 31.89
CA SER A 794 -15.31 -26.89 30.54
C SER A 794 -15.78 -25.44 30.48
N GLU A 795 -15.95 -24.76 31.62
CA GLU A 795 -16.39 -23.37 31.68
C GLU A 795 -15.39 -22.40 31.02
N SER A 796 -14.08 -22.67 31.10
CA SER A 796 -13.07 -21.85 30.42
C SER A 796 -13.15 -21.98 28.89
N PHE A 797 -13.52 -23.16 28.38
CA PHE A 797 -13.83 -23.36 26.97
C PHE A 797 -15.15 -22.68 26.56
N ARG A 798 -16.19 -22.75 27.41
CA ARG A 798 -17.45 -22.02 27.18
C ARG A 798 -17.21 -20.51 27.13
N PHE A 799 -16.36 -19.99 28.02
CA PHE A 799 -15.92 -18.59 28.00
C PHE A 799 -15.25 -18.24 26.66
N LEU A 800 -14.28 -19.05 26.20
CA LEU A 800 -13.64 -18.87 24.90
C LEU A 800 -14.69 -18.83 23.77
N ALA A 801 -15.59 -19.80 23.73
CA ALA A 801 -16.61 -19.88 22.68
C ALA A 801 -17.59 -18.71 22.68
N ALA A 802 -18.04 -18.27 23.85
CA ALA A 802 -18.90 -17.10 23.98
C ALA A 802 -18.17 -15.83 23.54
N HIS A 803 -16.91 -15.66 23.95
CA HIS A 803 -16.08 -14.52 23.57
C HIS A 803 -15.93 -14.43 22.05
N LYS A 804 -15.70 -15.57 21.36
CA LYS A 804 -15.63 -15.63 19.89
C LYS A 804 -16.95 -15.32 19.18
N LYS A 805 -18.07 -15.39 19.88
CA LYS A 805 -19.40 -14.96 19.39
C LYS A 805 -19.77 -13.55 19.86
N GLY A 806 -18.82 -12.79 20.42
CA GLY A 806 -19.05 -11.42 20.90
C GLY A 806 -19.86 -11.35 22.20
N ILE A 807 -19.96 -12.44 22.95
CA ILE A 807 -20.71 -12.52 24.21
C ILE A 807 -19.72 -12.44 25.37
N ASP A 808 -19.83 -11.37 26.17
CA ASP A 808 -19.01 -11.19 27.37
C ASP A 808 -19.61 -11.94 28.57
N MET A 809 -18.95 -13.02 28.99
CA MET A 809 -19.31 -13.81 30.18
C MET A 809 -18.62 -13.31 31.46
N GLY A 810 -17.73 -12.31 31.37
CA GLY A 810 -16.94 -11.80 32.49
C GLY A 810 -15.92 -12.80 33.08
N PHE A 811 -15.26 -12.38 34.16
CA PHE A 811 -14.32 -13.20 34.95
C PHE A 811 -13.14 -13.83 34.17
N PRO A 812 -12.41 -13.08 33.33
CA PRO A 812 -11.32 -13.64 32.51
C PRO A 812 -10.22 -14.33 33.36
N GLU A 813 -9.86 -13.78 34.52
CA GLU A 813 -8.85 -14.36 35.41
C GLU A 813 -9.27 -15.70 36.05
N VAL A 814 -10.58 -15.89 36.30
CA VAL A 814 -11.11 -17.16 36.82
C VAL A 814 -11.07 -18.21 35.72
N ASN A 815 -11.46 -17.83 34.51
CA ASN A 815 -11.42 -18.72 33.35
C ASN A 815 -9.99 -19.06 32.93
N ALA A 816 -9.02 -18.15 33.06
CA ALA A 816 -7.61 -18.44 32.81
C ALA A 816 -7.06 -19.50 33.78
N ARG A 817 -7.34 -19.37 35.09
CA ARG A 817 -6.96 -20.38 36.09
C ARG A 817 -7.65 -21.73 35.87
N SER A 818 -8.93 -21.70 35.50
CA SER A 818 -9.69 -22.90 35.13
C SER A 818 -9.11 -23.59 33.88
N TRP A 819 -8.68 -22.80 32.89
CA TRP A 819 -8.01 -23.29 31.68
C TRP A 819 -6.73 -24.02 32.04
N GLU A 820 -5.81 -23.39 32.77
CA GLU A 820 -4.53 -23.98 33.18
C GLU A 820 -4.71 -25.32 33.91
N ARG A 821 -5.67 -25.38 34.84
CA ARG A 821 -5.97 -26.61 35.58
C ARG A 821 -6.55 -27.72 34.71
N SER A 822 -7.46 -27.37 33.80
CA SER A 822 -8.06 -28.34 32.88
C SER A 822 -7.06 -28.84 31.84
N VAL A 823 -6.14 -27.99 31.38
CA VAL A 823 -5.00 -28.38 30.53
C VAL A 823 -4.10 -29.37 31.26
N ALA A 824 -3.77 -29.12 32.52
CA ALA A 824 -2.96 -30.04 33.33
C ALA A 824 -3.62 -31.42 33.46
N GLU A 825 -4.93 -31.47 33.74
CA GLU A 825 -5.70 -32.71 33.84
C GLU A 825 -5.80 -33.45 32.50
N CYS A 826 -5.98 -32.74 31.38
CA CYS A 826 -5.99 -33.35 30.04
C CYS A 826 -4.63 -33.96 29.70
N LYS A 827 -3.53 -33.25 29.98
CA LYS A 827 -2.17 -33.78 29.79
C LYS A 827 -1.90 -34.99 30.68
N ARG A 828 -2.38 -34.98 31.92
CA ARG A 828 -2.27 -36.11 32.84
C ARG A 828 -3.03 -37.33 32.32
N LEU A 829 -4.23 -37.13 31.77
CA LEU A 829 -5.04 -38.21 31.18
C LEU A 829 -4.34 -38.84 29.97
N VAL A 830 -3.84 -38.00 29.05
CA VAL A 830 -3.12 -38.48 27.86
C VAL A 830 -1.89 -39.27 28.27
N LYS A 831 -1.10 -38.75 29.21
CA LYS A 831 0.09 -39.43 29.73
C LYS A 831 -0.26 -40.77 30.38
N HIS A 832 -1.29 -40.81 31.22
CA HIS A 832 -1.74 -42.06 31.85
C HIS A 832 -2.11 -43.12 30.81
N PHE A 833 -2.87 -42.74 29.78
CA PHE A 833 -3.27 -43.66 28.72
C PHE A 833 -2.13 -44.05 27.76
N GLN A 834 -1.02 -43.31 27.71
CA GLN A 834 0.19 -43.69 26.97
C GLN A 834 1.12 -44.64 27.74
N GLU A 835 1.09 -44.59 29.08
CA GLU A 835 1.97 -45.39 29.95
C GLU A 835 1.46 -46.82 30.20
N ILE A 836 0.25 -47.14 29.73
CA ILE A 836 -0.41 -48.45 29.83
C ILE A 836 -0.15 -49.27 28.57
#